data_AF-A0A084VJJ0-F1
#
_entry.id   AF-A0A084VJJ0-F1
#
_cell.length_a   1.000
_cell.length_b   1.000
_cell.length_c   1.000
_cell.angle_alpha   90.00
_cell.angle_beta   90.00
_cell.angle_gamma   90.00
#
_symmetry.space_group_name_H-M   'P 1'
#
loop_
_entity.id
_entity.type
_entity.pdbx_description
1 polymer ?
#
loop_
_entity_poly.entity_id
_entity_poly.type
_entity_poly.pdbx_seq_one_letter_code
_entity_poly.pdbx_strand_id
1 'polypeptide(L)'
;MEQQGLWARLVHRTRRFVVHLLTTTSAHGVRYLVLGGLHILERLVWLSCITIGVYGMVALSQRIWNRFQTSPTVISMDRNMYLWNTSFPSLTICSHRRIDEEKLAGYVKLRGFDEDDAEQFREFVVLLANVSYRTFLELPMYKTFGIAGYDYMELLYNLSWTFKPQVNSGTALNLSVQPIVTELGLCLAVNSRIAEYTSYEYWQSRRWDRVPEPPPLVVHPLDGEVYGQLIKLESSYEVFFHGSMEVAEISSRQYSFEESYYTTVELMALEILTSRNARELSVRQRQCRFTHEGETLLFSPVYSYNLCRIECRMKLAFKLCGCVPHFYRPIGKGNFRYRICDFEGLRCLGQRSEEMITLRTKKKVIDCNCLPNCDDSNFFVQAHVRITCRSREWFLGANLQWGLTDYPKMQLNRDIIFGLSDVFGEARVYYDRVEYLERCKESHRLMKKLKIVKYQYHEQNQKLHLESQIEMTKQRFIKSWEASRKEQLQHTISDRIDYLQKERTASALDKTRAIEASAAIEKFYRWKLESTEQEIEGWMNRFDREKEEQDSRFQKVRATEKHWNELQLSYEERQHEIESLEKELASWEAQMRHKELCGRMATKLQAWWRGVMVRKRLGRFGPPGGKKAKGKQKGKGKHKK
;
A
#
# COMPACT_ATOMS: atom_id res chain seq x y z
N MET A 1 -76.16 69.67 -26.48
CA MET A 1 -77.11 68.70 -25.89
C MET A 1 -77.21 67.36 -26.63
N GLU A 2 -76.64 67.17 -27.83
CA GLU A 2 -76.74 65.89 -28.57
C GLU A 2 -75.79 64.76 -28.09
N GLN A 3 -74.65 65.08 -27.46
CA GLN A 3 -73.72 64.05 -26.96
C GLN A 3 -74.28 63.28 -25.75
N GLN A 4 -75.16 63.88 -24.93
CA GLN A 4 -75.73 63.23 -23.74
C GLN A 4 -76.73 62.11 -24.11
N GLY A 5 -77.42 62.22 -25.24
CA GLY A 5 -78.38 61.21 -25.71
C GLY A 5 -77.73 59.97 -26.34
N LEU A 6 -76.56 60.13 -26.97
CA LEU A 6 -75.82 59.02 -27.57
C LEU A 6 -75.20 58.13 -26.49
N TRP A 7 -74.63 58.75 -25.45
CA TRP A 7 -74.10 58.06 -24.27
C TRP A 7 -75.19 57.28 -23.52
N ALA A 8 -76.37 57.88 -23.28
CA ALA A 8 -77.47 57.19 -22.61
C ALA A 8 -77.99 55.97 -23.40
N ARG A 9 -78.08 56.08 -24.73
CA ARG A 9 -78.46 54.95 -25.61
C ARG A 9 -77.37 53.87 -25.65
N LEU A 10 -76.10 54.26 -25.63
CA LEU A 10 -74.97 53.34 -25.57
C LEU A 10 -74.99 52.56 -24.25
N VAL A 11 -75.15 53.24 -23.12
CA VAL A 11 -75.25 52.66 -21.77
C VAL A 11 -76.43 51.69 -21.65
N HIS A 12 -77.58 52.01 -22.26
CA HIS A 12 -78.73 51.12 -22.26
C HIS A 12 -78.51 49.86 -23.10
N ARG A 13 -77.90 50.01 -24.29
CA ARG A 13 -77.53 48.87 -25.15
C ARG A 13 -76.47 47.99 -24.49
N THR A 14 -75.43 48.58 -23.90
CA THR A 14 -74.38 47.83 -23.19
C THR A 14 -74.95 47.13 -21.96
N ARG A 15 -75.85 47.76 -21.20
CA ARG A 15 -76.52 47.12 -20.06
C ARG A 15 -77.34 45.89 -20.48
N ARG A 16 -78.14 45.99 -21.55
CA ARG A 16 -78.89 44.82 -22.07
C ARG A 16 -77.95 43.72 -22.56
N PHE A 17 -76.85 44.09 -23.22
CA PHE A 17 -75.85 43.14 -23.70
C PHE A 17 -75.17 42.40 -22.54
N VAL A 18 -74.72 43.12 -21.52
CA VAL A 18 -74.10 42.54 -20.32
C VAL A 18 -75.09 41.64 -19.58
N VAL A 19 -76.35 42.07 -19.44
CA VAL A 19 -77.39 41.25 -18.82
C VAL A 19 -77.59 39.94 -19.60
N HIS A 20 -77.72 40.02 -20.92
CA HIS A 20 -77.89 38.85 -21.77
C HIS A 20 -76.68 37.91 -21.65
N LEU A 21 -75.46 38.44 -21.77
CA LEU A 21 -74.21 37.68 -21.65
C LEU A 21 -74.14 36.91 -20.33
N LEU A 22 -74.35 37.60 -19.20
CA LEU A 22 -74.30 37.00 -17.84
C LEU A 22 -75.43 36.01 -17.58
N THR A 23 -76.57 36.13 -18.28
CA THR A 23 -77.64 35.12 -18.21
C THR A 23 -77.36 33.88 -19.07
N THR A 24 -76.57 34.02 -20.13
CA THR A 24 -76.22 32.93 -21.06
C THR A 24 -74.89 32.24 -20.74
N THR A 25 -74.08 32.78 -19.82
CA THR A 25 -72.80 32.18 -19.46
C THR A 25 -72.97 30.81 -18.80
N SER A 26 -72.02 29.91 -19.06
CA SER A 26 -71.91 28.62 -18.36
C SER A 26 -71.41 28.74 -16.92
N ALA A 27 -70.97 29.92 -16.48
CA ALA A 27 -70.51 30.18 -15.12
C ALA A 27 -71.67 30.06 -14.12
N HIS A 28 -71.59 29.03 -13.27
CA HIS A 28 -72.60 28.78 -12.25
C HIS A 28 -72.71 29.94 -11.25
N GLY A 29 -73.93 30.26 -10.83
CA GLY A 29 -74.21 31.36 -9.89
C GLY A 29 -74.36 32.74 -10.53
N VAL A 30 -73.67 33.03 -11.65
CA VAL A 30 -73.61 34.38 -12.25
C VAL A 30 -74.97 34.86 -12.75
N ARG A 31 -75.81 33.95 -13.29
CA ARG A 31 -77.18 34.25 -13.73
C ARG A 31 -78.06 34.84 -12.62
N TYR A 32 -77.88 34.39 -11.37
CA TYR A 32 -78.69 34.82 -10.23
C TYR A 32 -78.33 36.24 -9.75
N LEU A 33 -77.20 36.81 -10.18
CA LEU A 33 -76.84 38.19 -9.90
C LEU A 33 -77.64 39.19 -10.76
N VAL A 34 -78.16 38.73 -11.89
CA VAL A 34 -78.69 39.58 -12.98
C VAL A 34 -80.19 39.36 -13.21
N LEU A 35 -80.75 38.24 -12.76
CA LEU A 35 -82.17 37.93 -12.91
C LEU A 35 -83.09 38.98 -12.25
N GLY A 36 -84.13 39.40 -12.96
CA GLY A 36 -85.17 40.29 -12.40
C GLY A 36 -86.06 39.55 -11.41
N GLY A 37 -86.46 40.22 -10.31
CA GLY A 37 -87.39 39.67 -9.31
C GLY A 37 -86.77 39.11 -8.02
N LEU A 38 -85.43 38.99 -7.94
CA LEU A 38 -84.73 38.50 -6.73
C LEU A 38 -84.42 39.63 -5.73
N HIS A 39 -84.53 39.32 -4.43
CA HIS A 39 -84.25 40.28 -3.36
C HIS A 39 -82.75 40.59 -3.26
N ILE A 40 -82.40 41.77 -2.76
CA ILE A 40 -80.99 42.23 -2.69
C ILE A 40 -80.14 41.29 -1.83
N LEU A 41 -80.71 40.74 -0.75
CA LEU A 41 -80.06 39.77 0.13
C LEU A 41 -79.68 38.47 -0.60
N GLU A 42 -80.54 37.95 -1.46
CA GLU A 42 -80.28 36.74 -2.24
C GLU A 42 -79.11 36.96 -3.21
N ARG A 43 -79.02 38.15 -3.81
CA ARG A 43 -77.90 38.52 -4.69
C ARG A 43 -76.58 38.60 -3.93
N LEU A 44 -76.58 39.11 -2.71
CA LEU A 44 -75.40 39.15 -1.84
C LEU A 44 -74.94 37.75 -1.44
N VAL A 45 -75.87 36.85 -1.15
CA VAL A 45 -75.54 35.43 -0.88
C VAL A 45 -74.89 34.79 -2.10
N TRP A 46 -75.50 34.90 -3.29
CA TRP A 46 -74.90 34.36 -4.52
C TRP A 46 -73.54 34.99 -4.84
N LEU A 47 -73.38 36.29 -4.63
CA LEU A 47 -72.09 36.96 -4.80
C LEU A 47 -71.04 36.38 -3.85
N SER A 48 -71.39 36.17 -2.57
CA SER A 48 -70.49 35.58 -1.58
C SER A 48 -70.11 34.13 -1.92
N CYS A 49 -71.05 33.31 -2.39
CA CYS A 49 -70.77 31.95 -2.83
C CYS A 49 -69.84 31.93 -4.05
N ILE A 50 -70.02 32.84 -5.00
CA ILE A 50 -69.14 32.97 -6.18
C ILE A 50 -67.75 33.42 -5.75
N THR A 51 -67.63 34.43 -4.88
CA THR A 51 -66.31 34.91 -4.43
C THR A 51 -65.56 33.85 -3.63
N ILE A 52 -66.24 33.13 -2.73
CA ILE A 52 -65.66 31.99 -2.00
C ILE A 52 -65.28 30.86 -2.96
N GLY A 53 -66.12 30.56 -3.95
CA GLY A 53 -65.84 29.56 -4.97
C GLY A 53 -64.62 29.91 -5.83
N VAL A 54 -64.52 31.15 -6.31
CA VAL A 54 -63.37 31.64 -7.10
C VAL A 54 -62.10 31.65 -6.24
N TYR A 55 -62.18 32.11 -5.00
CA TYR A 55 -61.07 32.06 -4.05
C TYR A 55 -60.60 30.63 -3.82
N GLY A 56 -61.53 29.70 -3.58
CA GLY A 56 -61.25 28.27 -3.43
C GLY A 56 -60.58 27.67 -4.67
N MET A 57 -61.07 27.99 -5.87
CA MET A 57 -60.46 27.54 -7.13
C MET A 57 -59.02 28.05 -7.26
N VAL A 58 -58.79 29.35 -7.11
CA VAL A 58 -57.44 29.93 -7.23
C VAL A 58 -56.50 29.33 -6.17
N ALA A 59 -56.95 29.22 -4.93
CA ALA A 59 -56.15 28.65 -3.85
C ALA A 59 -55.80 27.17 -4.10
N LEU A 60 -56.75 26.35 -4.56
CA LEU A 60 -56.50 24.95 -4.88
C LEU A 60 -55.59 24.79 -6.10
N SER A 61 -55.82 25.56 -7.17
CA SER A 61 -54.96 25.56 -8.36
C SER A 61 -53.53 25.95 -8.02
N GLN A 62 -53.33 26.98 -7.17
CA GLN A 62 -52.01 27.35 -6.69
C GLN A 62 -51.36 26.23 -5.88
N ARG A 63 -52.10 25.54 -5.00
CA ARG A 63 -51.57 24.39 -4.24
C ARG A 63 -51.18 23.23 -5.13
N ILE A 64 -52.00 22.90 -6.13
CA ILE A 64 -51.74 21.84 -7.12
C ILE A 64 -50.49 22.18 -7.94
N TRP A 65 -50.43 23.40 -8.47
CA TRP A 65 -49.29 23.88 -9.24
C TRP A 65 -48.01 23.89 -8.42
N ASN A 66 -48.08 24.37 -7.17
CA ASN A 66 -46.93 24.36 -6.27
C ASN A 66 -46.43 22.93 -6.01
N ARG A 67 -47.33 21.97 -5.74
CA ARG A 67 -46.96 20.56 -5.58
C ARG A 67 -46.29 19.97 -6.82
N PHE A 68 -46.81 20.28 -8.02
CA PHE A 68 -46.20 19.84 -9.28
C PHE A 68 -44.78 20.38 -9.47
N GLN A 69 -44.50 21.60 -9.00
CA GLN A 69 -43.18 22.20 -9.09
C GLN A 69 -42.21 21.70 -8.00
N THR A 70 -42.70 21.45 -6.78
CA THR A 70 -41.83 21.13 -5.63
C THR A 70 -41.64 19.63 -5.38
N SER A 71 -42.64 18.79 -5.69
CA SER A 71 -42.63 17.37 -5.32
C SER A 71 -43.43 16.45 -6.27
N PRO A 72 -43.07 16.37 -7.56
CA PRO A 72 -43.74 15.49 -8.53
C PRO A 72 -43.25 14.02 -8.50
N THR A 73 -42.13 13.72 -7.84
CA THR A 73 -41.50 12.37 -7.86
C THR A 73 -41.65 11.61 -6.55
N VAL A 74 -41.67 10.28 -6.64
CA VAL A 74 -41.62 9.33 -5.51
C VAL A 74 -40.54 8.28 -5.76
N ILE A 75 -39.99 7.72 -4.69
CA ILE A 75 -39.11 6.54 -4.79
C ILE A 75 -39.96 5.30 -4.49
N SER A 76 -40.13 4.45 -5.49
CA SER A 76 -40.78 3.14 -5.40
C SER A 76 -39.71 2.05 -5.18
N MET A 77 -40.13 0.91 -4.64
CA MET A 77 -39.26 -0.24 -4.37
C MET A 77 -39.75 -1.44 -5.17
N ASP A 78 -38.90 -1.99 -6.03
CA ASP A 78 -39.12 -3.28 -6.69
C ASP A 78 -38.33 -4.37 -5.96
N ARG A 79 -38.87 -5.60 -5.91
CA ARG A 79 -38.28 -6.77 -5.25
C ARG A 79 -37.99 -7.93 -6.21
N ASN A 80 -38.31 -7.78 -7.49
CA ASN A 80 -38.16 -8.82 -8.50
C ASN A 80 -36.72 -8.94 -9.03
N MET A 81 -35.79 -9.37 -8.17
CA MET A 81 -34.33 -9.35 -8.41
C MET A 81 -33.85 -9.99 -9.72
N TYR A 82 -34.61 -10.91 -10.30
CA TYR A 82 -34.30 -11.58 -11.57
C TYR A 82 -34.70 -10.77 -12.83
N LEU A 83 -35.25 -9.57 -12.68
CA LEU A 83 -35.69 -8.73 -13.81
C LEU A 83 -34.70 -7.62 -14.15
N TRP A 84 -33.67 -7.38 -13.32
CA TRP A 84 -32.72 -6.29 -13.52
C TRP A 84 -31.27 -6.76 -13.40
N ASN A 85 -30.39 -6.02 -14.08
CA ASN A 85 -28.95 -6.15 -13.92
C ASN A 85 -28.49 -5.06 -12.95
N THR A 86 -27.56 -5.41 -12.06
CA THR A 86 -26.98 -4.50 -11.06
C THR A 86 -25.64 -3.97 -11.59
N SER A 87 -25.28 -2.71 -11.35
CA SER A 87 -23.95 -2.23 -11.75
C SER A 87 -22.84 -2.89 -10.94
N PHE A 88 -21.71 -3.13 -11.60
CA PHE A 88 -20.53 -3.68 -10.94
C PHE A 88 -19.77 -2.58 -10.17
N PRO A 89 -19.36 -2.83 -8.92
CA PRO A 89 -18.67 -1.84 -8.09
C PRO A 89 -17.38 -1.33 -8.71
N SER A 90 -17.21 -0.01 -8.66
CA SER A 90 -15.96 0.66 -8.98
C SER A 90 -15.20 0.93 -7.70
N LEU A 91 -13.87 1.08 -7.82
CA LEU A 91 -13.05 1.47 -6.68
C LEU A 91 -11.99 2.49 -7.07
N THR A 92 -11.61 3.31 -6.11
CA THR A 92 -10.38 4.10 -6.14
C THR A 92 -9.41 3.50 -5.15
N ILE A 93 -8.18 3.22 -5.60
CA ILE A 93 -7.09 2.71 -4.79
C ILE A 93 -5.96 3.74 -4.75
N CYS A 94 -5.54 4.11 -3.54
CA CYS A 94 -4.44 5.03 -3.29
C CYS A 94 -3.32 4.26 -2.57
N SER A 95 -2.16 4.18 -3.20
CA SER A 95 -0.97 3.58 -2.58
C SER A 95 -0.32 4.56 -1.61
N HIS A 96 0.26 4.05 -0.52
CA HIS A 96 1.17 4.83 0.33
C HIS A 96 2.53 5.10 -0.35
N ARG A 97 2.92 4.25 -1.32
CA ARG A 97 4.09 4.46 -2.18
C ARG A 97 3.67 5.16 -3.47
N ARG A 98 3.86 6.48 -3.53
CA ARG A 98 3.43 7.33 -4.66
C ARG A 98 4.57 7.79 -5.57
N ILE A 99 5.78 7.82 -5.04
CA ILE A 99 6.97 8.32 -5.72
C ILE A 99 7.90 7.15 -6.04
N ASP A 100 8.50 7.23 -7.22
CA ASP A 100 9.52 6.31 -7.68
C ASP A 100 10.90 6.81 -7.20
N GLU A 101 11.48 6.06 -6.27
CA GLU A 101 12.78 6.38 -5.66
C GLU A 101 13.91 6.46 -6.71
N GLU A 102 13.86 5.67 -7.77
CA GLU A 102 14.89 5.72 -8.82
C GLU A 102 14.80 7.01 -9.63
N LYS A 103 13.58 7.41 -10.01
CA LYS A 103 13.34 8.69 -10.71
C LYS A 103 13.71 9.89 -9.83
N LEU A 104 13.38 9.82 -8.54
CA LEU A 104 13.74 10.85 -7.56
C LEU A 104 15.25 10.98 -7.41
N ALA A 105 15.98 9.85 -7.28
CA ALA A 105 17.43 9.85 -7.22
C ALA A 105 18.07 10.44 -8.50
N GLY A 106 17.51 10.12 -9.68
CA GLY A 106 17.93 10.72 -10.95
C GLY A 106 17.71 12.25 -10.99
N TYR A 107 16.56 12.72 -10.51
CA TYR A 107 16.24 14.15 -10.47
C TYR A 107 17.15 14.93 -9.50
N VAL A 108 17.44 14.36 -8.32
CA VAL A 108 18.36 14.94 -7.34
C VAL A 108 19.76 15.08 -7.92
N LYS A 109 20.26 14.04 -8.61
CA LYS A 109 21.58 14.05 -9.25
C LYS A 109 21.68 15.11 -10.36
N LEU A 110 20.60 15.32 -11.12
CA LEU A 110 20.55 16.32 -12.19
C LEU A 110 20.61 17.76 -11.65
N ARG A 111 19.97 18.01 -10.50
CA ARG A 111 19.94 19.33 -9.86
C ARG A 111 21.26 19.69 -9.15
N GLY A 112 22.08 18.70 -8.81
CA GLY A 112 23.36 18.91 -8.14
C GLY A 112 23.22 19.43 -6.71
N PHE A 113 22.29 18.86 -5.94
CA PHE A 113 22.14 19.17 -4.51
C PHE A 113 23.29 18.60 -3.67
N ASP A 114 23.66 19.28 -2.59
CA ASP A 114 24.54 18.76 -1.54
C ASP A 114 23.87 17.57 -0.81
N GLU A 115 24.63 16.71 -0.11
CA GLU A 115 24.08 15.51 0.55
C GLU A 115 22.94 15.84 1.52
N ASP A 116 23.10 16.85 2.37
CA ASP A 116 22.06 17.28 3.32
C ASP A 116 20.81 17.82 2.60
N ASP A 117 21.01 18.62 1.54
CA ASP A 117 19.93 19.19 0.73
C ASP A 117 19.18 18.11 -0.06
N ALA A 118 19.89 17.06 -0.49
CA ALA A 118 19.34 15.92 -1.19
C ALA A 118 18.41 15.08 -0.29
N GLU A 119 18.80 14.82 0.96
CA GLU A 119 17.94 14.12 1.92
C GLU A 119 16.69 14.93 2.27
N GLN A 120 16.86 16.21 2.57
CA GLN A 120 15.75 17.12 2.85
C GLN A 120 14.78 17.24 1.66
N PHE A 121 15.30 17.29 0.44
CA PHE A 121 14.48 17.32 -0.77
C PHE A 121 13.71 16.00 -0.98
N ARG A 122 14.33 14.85 -0.68
CA ARG A 122 13.64 13.54 -0.75
C ARG A 122 12.47 13.48 0.22
N GLU A 123 12.71 13.86 1.48
CA GLU A 123 11.66 13.93 2.51
C GLU A 123 10.53 14.88 2.07
N PHE A 124 10.88 16.05 1.55
CA PHE A 124 9.92 17.03 1.02
C PHE A 124 9.03 16.45 -0.08
N VAL A 125 9.61 15.79 -1.10
CA VAL A 125 8.83 15.24 -2.22
C VAL A 125 7.91 14.11 -1.75
N VAL A 126 8.38 13.22 -0.87
CA VAL A 126 7.58 12.12 -0.34
C VAL A 126 6.40 12.64 0.50
N LEU A 127 6.64 13.61 1.38
CA LEU A 127 5.58 14.21 2.19
C LEU A 127 4.60 15.04 1.35
N LEU A 128 5.10 15.78 0.34
CA LEU A 128 4.25 16.52 -0.59
C LEU A 128 3.36 15.57 -1.40
N ALA A 129 3.88 14.41 -1.81
CA ALA A 129 3.10 13.40 -2.52
C ALA A 129 2.01 12.79 -1.66
N ASN A 130 2.27 12.60 -0.35
CA ASN A 130 1.36 11.99 0.63
C ASN A 130 0.45 13.01 1.36
N VAL A 131 0.50 14.27 0.97
CA VAL A 131 -0.23 15.32 1.69
C VAL A 131 -1.73 15.28 1.41
N SER A 132 -2.51 15.52 2.46
CA SER A 132 -3.95 15.72 2.41
C SER A 132 -4.33 16.89 3.33
N TYR A 133 -5.63 17.25 3.38
CA TYR A 133 -6.12 18.23 4.36
C TYR A 133 -5.76 17.86 5.81
N ARG A 134 -5.58 16.57 6.14
CA ARG A 134 -5.22 16.11 7.49
C ARG A 134 -3.75 16.34 7.82
N THR A 135 -2.86 16.20 6.84
CA THR A 135 -1.40 16.14 7.02
C THR A 135 -0.67 17.40 6.56
N PHE A 136 -1.37 18.46 6.15
CA PHE A 136 -0.74 19.72 5.73
C PHE A 136 0.21 20.34 6.75
N LEU A 137 -0.01 20.11 8.05
CA LEU A 137 0.83 20.64 9.13
C LEU A 137 2.15 19.87 9.32
N GLU A 138 2.26 18.67 8.75
CA GLU A 138 3.44 17.79 8.86
C GLU A 138 4.52 18.10 7.81
N LEU A 139 4.22 18.98 6.83
CA LEU A 139 5.18 19.32 5.79
C LEU A 139 6.40 20.08 6.35
N PRO A 140 7.64 19.69 5.98
CA PRO A 140 8.84 20.43 6.35
C PRO A 140 8.88 21.77 5.62
N MET A 141 8.71 22.87 6.38
CA MET A 141 8.53 24.22 5.84
C MET A 141 9.82 25.07 5.82
N TYR A 142 11.00 24.46 5.96
CA TYR A 142 12.26 25.20 6.12
C TYR A 142 12.89 25.64 4.79
N LYS A 143 12.60 24.96 3.66
CA LYS A 143 13.20 25.27 2.35
C LYS A 143 12.26 24.91 1.19
N THR A 144 12.08 25.83 0.24
CA THR A 144 11.23 25.64 -0.96
C THR A 144 11.97 25.02 -2.15
N PHE A 145 13.30 24.85 -2.03
CA PHE A 145 14.19 24.32 -3.08
C PHE A 145 14.02 25.00 -4.47
N GLY A 146 13.49 26.23 -4.49
CA GLY A 146 13.21 26.97 -5.73
C GLY A 146 12.04 26.44 -6.55
N ILE A 147 11.16 25.61 -5.97
CA ILE A 147 9.97 25.07 -6.65
C ILE A 147 8.75 25.89 -6.24
N ALA A 148 8.06 26.47 -7.21
CA ALA A 148 6.84 27.24 -6.97
C ALA A 148 5.63 26.32 -6.85
N GLY A 149 4.58 26.75 -6.14
CA GLY A 149 3.40 25.91 -5.90
C GLY A 149 2.70 25.41 -7.17
N TYR A 150 2.79 26.17 -8.28
CA TYR A 150 2.21 25.76 -9.56
C TYR A 150 2.94 24.58 -10.24
N ASP A 151 4.22 24.35 -9.90
CA ASP A 151 5.03 23.26 -10.44
C ASP A 151 4.91 21.96 -9.64
N TYR A 152 4.29 22.00 -8.46
CA TYR A 152 4.18 20.84 -7.56
C TYR A 152 3.54 19.63 -8.23
N MET A 153 2.41 19.83 -8.92
CA MET A 153 1.70 18.72 -9.55
C MET A 153 2.49 18.10 -10.72
N GLU A 154 3.20 18.92 -11.50
CA GLU A 154 4.03 18.46 -12.60
C GLU A 154 5.23 17.65 -12.10
N LEU A 155 5.89 18.15 -11.05
CA LEU A 155 6.97 17.45 -10.36
C LEU A 155 6.50 16.08 -9.84
N LEU A 156 5.39 16.05 -9.10
CA LEU A 156 4.85 14.82 -8.53
C LEU A 156 4.43 13.82 -9.59
N TYR A 157 3.84 14.26 -10.70
CA TYR A 157 3.44 13.39 -11.79
C TYR A 157 4.67 12.77 -12.50
N ASN A 158 5.70 13.55 -12.79
CA ASN A 158 6.93 13.04 -13.42
C ASN A 158 7.70 12.06 -12.53
N LEU A 159 7.70 12.29 -11.22
CA LEU A 159 8.34 11.42 -10.22
C LEU A 159 7.43 10.28 -9.75
N SER A 160 6.20 10.22 -10.26
CA SER A 160 5.21 9.25 -9.79
C SER A 160 5.62 7.81 -10.10
N TRP A 161 5.24 6.93 -9.18
CA TRP A 161 5.33 5.50 -9.35
C TRP A 161 4.27 5.01 -10.34
N THR A 162 4.69 4.39 -11.45
CA THR A 162 3.76 3.86 -12.45
C THR A 162 3.31 2.47 -12.07
N PHE A 163 2.29 2.36 -11.21
CA PHE A 163 1.67 1.08 -10.89
C PHE A 163 0.54 0.77 -11.87
N LYS A 164 0.68 -0.32 -12.63
CA LYS A 164 -0.38 -0.87 -13.50
C LYS A 164 -0.78 -2.24 -12.95
N PRO A 165 -1.77 -2.30 -12.03
CA PRO A 165 -2.21 -3.59 -11.50
C PRO A 165 -2.75 -4.45 -12.65
N GLN A 166 -2.45 -5.75 -12.60
CA GLN A 166 -3.16 -6.70 -13.43
C GLN A 166 -4.57 -6.83 -12.87
N VAL A 167 -5.57 -6.61 -13.73
CA VAL A 167 -6.96 -6.78 -13.33
C VAL A 167 -7.49 -8.06 -13.95
N ASN A 168 -7.76 -9.04 -13.09
CA ASN A 168 -8.43 -10.26 -13.50
C ASN A 168 -9.90 -10.14 -13.10
N SER A 169 -10.80 -10.45 -14.02
CA SER A 169 -12.17 -10.80 -13.64
C SER A 169 -12.29 -12.32 -13.69
N GLY A 170 -13.08 -12.89 -12.77
CA GLY A 170 -13.48 -14.31 -12.86
C GLY A 170 -14.31 -14.63 -14.12
N THR A 171 -14.59 -13.63 -14.95
CA THR A 171 -15.31 -13.67 -16.23
C THR A 171 -14.50 -12.96 -17.31
N ALA A 172 -14.90 -13.01 -18.60
CA ALA A 172 -14.21 -12.36 -19.72
C ALA A 172 -14.34 -10.81 -19.73
N LEU A 173 -14.39 -10.17 -18.57
CA LEU A 173 -14.61 -8.73 -18.40
C LEU A 173 -13.27 -7.99 -18.22
N ASN A 174 -12.97 -7.08 -19.16
CA ASN A 174 -11.82 -6.18 -19.06
C ASN A 174 -12.20 -4.95 -18.22
N LEU A 175 -11.67 -4.87 -17.01
CA LEU A 175 -11.82 -3.68 -16.15
C LEU A 175 -10.79 -2.62 -16.55
N SER A 176 -11.24 -1.39 -16.78
CA SER A 176 -10.36 -0.26 -17.08
C SER A 176 -9.72 0.30 -15.81
N VAL A 177 -8.44 0.64 -15.89
CA VAL A 177 -7.68 1.30 -14.81
C VAL A 177 -7.15 2.62 -15.32
N GLN A 178 -7.38 3.69 -14.57
CA GLN A 178 -6.97 5.05 -14.96
C GLN A 178 -6.31 5.76 -13.77
N PRO A 179 -5.17 6.44 -13.96
CA PRO A 179 -4.58 7.30 -12.94
C PRO A 179 -5.42 8.56 -12.76
N ILE A 180 -5.72 8.88 -11.50
CA ILE A 180 -6.53 10.03 -11.13
C ILE A 180 -5.86 10.85 -10.02
N VAL A 181 -6.17 12.14 -10.01
CA VAL A 181 -5.75 13.06 -8.96
C VAL A 181 -6.93 13.30 -8.02
N THR A 182 -6.71 13.10 -6.72
CA THR A 182 -7.74 13.26 -5.69
C THR A 182 -7.23 14.14 -4.54
N GLU A 183 -8.12 14.50 -3.61
CA GLU A 183 -7.77 15.20 -2.36
C GLU A 183 -6.91 14.35 -1.40
N LEU A 184 -6.77 13.06 -1.72
CA LEU A 184 -5.92 12.12 -1.00
C LEU A 184 -4.58 11.96 -1.69
N GLY A 185 -4.39 12.45 -2.93
CA GLY A 185 -3.18 12.39 -3.75
C GLY A 185 -3.35 11.64 -5.08
N LEU A 186 -2.24 11.14 -5.61
CA LEU A 186 -2.19 10.31 -6.82
C LEU A 186 -2.73 8.91 -6.55
N CYS A 187 -3.83 8.56 -7.20
CA CYS A 187 -4.53 7.30 -7.01
C CYS A 187 -4.87 6.65 -8.36
N LEU A 188 -5.40 5.43 -8.32
CA LEU A 188 -5.90 4.71 -9.49
C LEU A 188 -7.39 4.46 -9.31
N ALA A 189 -8.18 4.79 -10.32
CA ALA A 189 -9.57 4.40 -10.38
C ALA A 189 -9.75 3.18 -11.27
N VAL A 190 -10.55 2.23 -10.80
CA VAL A 190 -10.90 0.99 -11.51
C VAL A 190 -12.39 1.03 -11.83
N ASN A 191 -12.74 0.82 -13.10
CA ASN A 191 -14.13 0.78 -13.60
C ASN A 191 -14.94 2.08 -13.43
N SER A 192 -14.27 3.21 -13.15
CA SER A 192 -14.95 4.52 -13.10
C SER A 192 -15.01 5.15 -14.50
N ARG A 193 -16.20 5.59 -14.90
CA ARG A 193 -16.48 6.24 -16.20
C ARG A 193 -16.19 7.73 -16.18
N ILE A 194 -16.04 8.32 -14.99
CA ILE A 194 -15.75 9.75 -14.82
C ILE A 194 -14.31 10.02 -14.32
N ALA A 195 -13.53 8.98 -14.06
CA ALA A 195 -12.14 9.08 -13.62
C ALA A 195 -11.24 9.85 -14.61
N GLU A 196 -11.46 9.71 -15.91
CA GLU A 196 -10.63 10.40 -16.91
C GLU A 196 -10.64 11.94 -16.73
N TYR A 197 -11.77 12.51 -16.31
CA TYR A 197 -11.90 13.95 -16.09
C TYR A 197 -11.09 14.48 -14.89
N THR A 198 -10.68 13.60 -13.97
CA THR A 198 -9.80 13.92 -12.83
C THR A 198 -8.35 13.49 -13.06
N SER A 199 -8.03 12.94 -14.23
CA SER A 199 -6.66 12.61 -14.60
C SER A 199 -5.85 13.86 -14.93
N TYR A 200 -4.57 13.84 -14.59
CA TYR A 200 -3.66 14.95 -14.86
C TYR A 200 -3.40 15.13 -16.38
N GLU A 201 -3.36 14.03 -17.15
CA GLU A 201 -3.20 14.05 -18.61
C GLU A 201 -4.35 14.80 -19.31
N TYR A 202 -5.59 14.58 -18.86
CA TYR A 202 -6.76 15.31 -19.35
C TYR A 202 -6.66 16.81 -19.05
N TRP A 203 -6.14 17.16 -17.86
CA TRP A 203 -5.93 18.56 -17.46
C TRP A 203 -4.85 19.24 -18.28
N GLN A 204 -3.69 18.59 -18.50
CA GLN A 204 -2.58 19.11 -19.30
C GLN A 204 -2.98 19.37 -20.75
N SER A 205 -3.80 18.47 -21.32
CA SER A 205 -4.32 18.58 -22.68
C SER A 205 -5.32 19.73 -22.87
N ARG A 206 -5.71 20.42 -21.78
CA ARG A 206 -6.73 21.49 -21.76
C ARG A 206 -8.06 21.07 -22.40
N ARG A 207 -8.36 19.78 -22.32
CA ARG A 207 -9.61 19.19 -22.83
C ARG A 207 -10.80 19.58 -21.95
N TRP A 208 -11.95 19.70 -22.59
CA TRP A 208 -13.26 19.98 -21.96
C TRP A 208 -14.40 19.19 -22.60
N ASP A 209 -14.07 18.43 -23.64
CA ASP A 209 -14.93 17.48 -24.32
C ASP A 209 -15.28 16.31 -23.40
N ARG A 210 -16.49 15.78 -23.59
CA ARG A 210 -16.89 14.53 -22.95
C ARG A 210 -16.29 13.37 -23.68
N VAL A 211 -15.66 12.49 -22.92
CA VAL A 211 -15.03 11.29 -23.45
C VAL A 211 -16.11 10.24 -23.70
N PRO A 212 -16.08 9.53 -24.84
CA PRO A 212 -16.96 8.40 -25.08
C PRO A 212 -16.86 7.39 -23.94
N GLU A 213 -17.98 7.17 -23.26
CA GLU A 213 -17.99 6.29 -22.10
C GLU A 213 -18.10 4.81 -22.55
N PRO A 214 -17.31 3.88 -21.99
CA PRO A 214 -17.52 2.46 -22.23
C PRO A 214 -18.90 2.02 -21.73
N PRO A 215 -19.46 0.91 -22.27
CA PRO A 215 -20.74 0.37 -21.78
C PRO A 215 -20.64 0.07 -20.28
N PRO A 216 -21.68 0.37 -19.48
CA PRO A 216 -21.66 0.12 -18.06
C PRO A 216 -21.51 -1.38 -17.80
N LEU A 217 -20.58 -1.73 -16.92
CA LEU A 217 -20.45 -3.10 -16.48
C LEU A 217 -21.58 -3.42 -15.50
N VAL A 218 -22.40 -4.40 -15.87
CA VAL A 218 -23.54 -4.85 -15.09
C VAL A 218 -23.47 -6.36 -14.90
N VAL A 219 -24.00 -6.84 -13.78
CA VAL A 219 -24.04 -8.23 -13.38
C VAL A 219 -25.46 -8.66 -13.08
N HIS A 220 -25.81 -9.88 -13.46
CA HIS A 220 -27.11 -10.49 -13.21
C HIS A 220 -27.00 -11.56 -12.13
N PRO A 221 -28.01 -11.78 -11.27
CA PRO A 221 -27.97 -12.81 -10.23
C PRO A 221 -27.73 -14.24 -10.71
N LEU A 222 -27.99 -14.52 -11.99
CA LEU A 222 -27.76 -15.83 -12.62
C LEU A 222 -26.33 -16.02 -13.13
N ASP A 223 -25.50 -14.96 -13.15
CA ASP A 223 -24.12 -15.01 -13.66
C ASP A 223 -23.15 -15.70 -12.69
N GLY A 224 -23.59 -15.99 -11.46
CA GLY A 224 -22.76 -16.58 -10.41
C GLY A 224 -21.93 -15.54 -9.66
N GLU A 225 -20.75 -15.95 -9.19
CA GLU A 225 -19.82 -15.07 -8.46
C GLU A 225 -19.01 -14.21 -9.45
N VAL A 226 -19.39 -12.94 -9.59
CA VAL A 226 -18.62 -11.97 -10.37
C VAL A 226 -17.74 -11.14 -9.43
N TYR A 227 -16.44 -11.21 -9.66
CA TYR A 227 -15.44 -10.45 -8.90
C TYR A 227 -14.41 -9.81 -9.83
N GLY A 228 -13.85 -8.71 -9.36
CA GLY A 228 -12.63 -8.09 -9.86
C GLY A 228 -11.49 -8.44 -8.91
N GLN A 229 -10.29 -8.57 -9.45
CA GLN A 229 -9.09 -8.87 -8.68
C GLN A 229 -7.94 -7.98 -9.12
N LEU A 230 -7.33 -7.29 -8.16
CA LEU A 230 -6.04 -6.62 -8.30
C LEU A 230 -4.96 -7.55 -7.75
N ILE A 231 -3.95 -7.82 -8.58
CA ILE A 231 -2.81 -8.69 -8.23
C ILE A 231 -1.52 -7.87 -8.17
N LYS A 232 -0.54 -8.32 -7.38
CA LYS A 232 0.80 -7.74 -7.23
C LYS A 232 0.79 -6.33 -6.63
N LEU A 233 0.03 -6.11 -5.56
CA LEU A 233 0.12 -4.88 -4.77
C LEU A 233 1.39 -4.95 -3.91
N GLU A 234 2.37 -4.10 -4.22
CA GLU A 234 3.70 -4.09 -3.58
C GLU A 234 3.76 -3.29 -2.29
N SER A 235 2.75 -2.47 -2.00
CA SER A 235 2.68 -1.63 -0.81
C SER A 235 1.27 -1.58 -0.24
N SER A 236 1.16 -1.12 1.00
CA SER A 236 -0.12 -0.89 1.67
C SER A 236 -0.95 0.12 0.91
N TYR A 237 -2.27 -0.06 0.94
CA TYR A 237 -3.17 0.67 0.07
C TYR A 237 -4.50 1.01 0.77
N GLU A 238 -5.00 2.20 0.44
CA GLU A 238 -6.33 2.67 0.84
C GLU A 238 -7.31 2.49 -0.32
N VAL A 239 -8.51 1.98 -0.02
CA VAL A 239 -9.54 1.68 -1.01
C VAL A 239 -10.84 2.39 -0.66
N PHE A 240 -11.47 2.90 -1.71
CA PHE A 240 -12.76 3.57 -1.66
C PHE A 240 -13.68 2.92 -2.68
N PHE A 241 -14.79 2.32 -2.22
CA PHE A 241 -15.79 1.73 -3.10
C PHE A 241 -16.85 2.77 -3.46
N HIS A 242 -17.19 2.86 -4.74
CA HIS A 242 -18.17 3.82 -5.25
C HIS A 242 -18.81 3.37 -6.56
N GLY A 243 -19.85 4.07 -6.99
CA GLY A 243 -20.48 3.90 -8.30
C GLY A 243 -19.53 4.21 -9.46
N SER A 244 -19.83 3.67 -10.64
CA SER A 244 -19.05 3.93 -11.87
C SER A 244 -19.15 5.38 -12.35
N MET A 245 -20.21 6.10 -11.95
CA MET A 245 -20.40 7.53 -12.22
C MET A 245 -19.96 8.42 -11.05
N GLU A 246 -19.19 7.89 -10.12
CA GLU A 246 -18.62 8.61 -8.98
C GLU A 246 -17.10 8.46 -8.89
N VAL A 247 -16.48 9.32 -8.09
CA VAL A 247 -15.04 9.30 -7.72
C VAL A 247 -14.88 9.41 -6.22
N ALA A 248 -13.77 8.93 -5.68
CA ALA A 248 -13.48 9.09 -4.26
C ALA A 248 -13.13 10.54 -3.89
N GLU A 249 -13.56 10.96 -2.70
CA GLU A 249 -13.19 12.23 -2.07
C GLU A 249 -12.75 12.01 -0.61
N ILE A 250 -12.20 13.04 0.05
CA ILE A 250 -11.62 12.89 1.40
C ILE A 250 -12.62 12.45 2.49
N SER A 251 -13.92 12.71 2.30
CA SER A 251 -14.98 12.26 3.22
C SER A 251 -15.62 10.93 2.84
N SER A 252 -15.19 10.31 1.73
CA SER A 252 -15.59 8.95 1.39
C SER A 252 -15.08 7.97 2.45
N ARG A 253 -15.81 6.86 2.65
CA ARG A 253 -15.41 5.84 3.62
C ARG A 253 -14.16 5.11 3.12
N GLN A 254 -13.06 5.25 3.87
CA GLN A 254 -11.78 4.62 3.58
C GLN A 254 -11.69 3.21 4.20
N TYR A 255 -11.08 2.29 3.46
CA TYR A 255 -10.68 0.96 3.94
C TYR A 255 -9.19 0.78 3.71
N SER A 256 -8.43 0.52 4.77
CA SER A 256 -6.98 0.32 4.69
C SER A 256 -6.68 -1.18 4.68
N PHE A 257 -5.75 -1.58 3.82
CA PHE A 257 -5.32 -2.97 3.68
C PHE A 257 -3.79 -3.07 3.73
N GLU A 258 -3.31 -4.06 4.48
CA GLU A 258 -1.89 -4.31 4.70
C GLU A 258 -1.24 -5.06 3.53
N GLU A 259 0.10 -5.00 3.51
CA GLU A 259 0.94 -5.70 2.56
C GLU A 259 0.91 -7.22 2.80
N SER A 260 1.21 -8.01 1.76
CA SER A 260 1.38 -9.48 1.85
C SER A 260 0.14 -10.30 2.21
N TYR A 261 -1.06 -9.70 2.22
CA TYR A 261 -2.32 -10.41 2.41
C TYR A 261 -3.13 -10.55 1.13
N TYR A 262 -3.70 -11.74 0.92
CA TYR A 262 -4.81 -11.95 0.01
C TYR A 262 -6.11 -11.53 0.72
N THR A 263 -6.71 -10.43 0.28
CA THR A 263 -7.92 -9.87 0.88
C THR A 263 -9.10 -9.99 -0.06
N THR A 264 -10.17 -10.62 0.39
CA THR A 264 -11.47 -10.64 -0.29
C THR A 264 -12.43 -9.65 0.36
N VAL A 265 -13.11 -8.83 -0.44
CA VAL A 265 -14.12 -7.87 0.00
C VAL A 265 -15.44 -8.15 -0.68
N GLU A 266 -16.46 -8.37 0.14
CA GLU A 266 -17.83 -8.60 -0.31
C GLU A 266 -18.66 -7.33 -0.14
N LEU A 267 -19.28 -6.89 -1.23
CA LEU A 267 -20.03 -5.64 -1.29
C LEU A 267 -21.53 -5.92 -1.44
N MET A 268 -22.33 -5.02 -0.87
CA MET A 268 -23.76 -4.94 -1.10
C MET A 268 -24.06 -3.67 -1.89
N ALA A 269 -24.80 -3.80 -2.99
CA ALA A 269 -25.25 -2.68 -3.81
C ALA A 269 -26.61 -2.15 -3.33
N LEU A 270 -26.78 -0.82 -3.36
CA LEU A 270 -28.06 -0.15 -3.28
C LEU A 270 -28.14 0.84 -4.45
N GLU A 271 -29.03 0.55 -5.40
CA GLU A 271 -29.17 1.36 -6.61
C GLU A 271 -30.50 2.10 -6.63
N ILE A 272 -30.43 3.38 -7.02
CA ILE A 272 -31.56 4.22 -7.32
C ILE A 272 -31.50 4.53 -8.82
N LEU A 273 -32.48 4.05 -9.58
CA LEU A 273 -32.61 4.34 -11.00
C LEU A 273 -33.76 5.31 -11.26
N THR A 274 -33.58 6.23 -12.20
CA THR A 274 -34.65 7.17 -12.58
C THR A 274 -35.39 6.68 -13.82
N SER A 275 -36.72 6.60 -13.75
CA SER A 275 -37.52 6.19 -14.91
C SER A 275 -37.49 7.24 -16.03
N ARG A 276 -37.79 6.80 -17.27
CA ARG A 276 -37.68 7.65 -18.47
C ARG A 276 -38.50 8.93 -18.35
N ASN A 277 -39.72 8.83 -17.85
CA ASN A 277 -40.60 9.99 -17.66
C ASN A 277 -40.02 10.95 -16.62
N ALA A 278 -39.47 10.42 -15.52
CA ALA A 278 -38.85 11.25 -14.48
C ALA A 278 -37.55 11.94 -14.94
N ARG A 279 -36.85 11.40 -15.94
CA ARG A 279 -35.66 12.02 -16.54
C ARG A 279 -35.99 13.30 -17.35
N GLU A 280 -37.21 13.43 -17.85
CA GLU A 280 -37.66 14.64 -18.58
C GLU A 280 -37.98 15.82 -17.66
N LEU A 281 -38.18 15.59 -16.37
CA LEU A 281 -38.42 16.65 -15.39
C LEU A 281 -37.20 17.54 -15.21
N SER A 282 -37.43 18.83 -14.94
CA SER A 282 -36.35 19.77 -14.65
C SER A 282 -35.60 19.40 -13.37
N VAL A 283 -34.33 19.80 -13.27
CA VAL A 283 -33.47 19.58 -12.08
C VAL A 283 -34.15 20.04 -10.79
N ARG A 284 -34.87 21.18 -10.83
CA ARG A 284 -35.61 21.72 -9.67
C ARG A 284 -36.79 20.86 -9.26
N GLN A 285 -37.45 20.19 -10.19
CA GLN A 285 -38.58 19.31 -9.90
C GLN A 285 -38.13 17.97 -9.30
N ARG A 286 -37.07 17.38 -9.85
CA ARG A 286 -36.58 16.05 -9.42
C ARG A 286 -35.55 16.09 -8.28
N GLN A 287 -34.98 17.26 -7.97
CA GLN A 287 -33.99 17.47 -6.90
C GLN A 287 -32.75 16.57 -7.02
N CYS A 288 -32.38 16.19 -8.24
CA CYS A 288 -31.19 15.40 -8.58
C CYS A 288 -30.63 15.83 -9.93
N ARG A 289 -29.36 15.50 -10.19
CA ARG A 289 -28.68 15.80 -11.46
C ARG A 289 -28.16 14.56 -12.15
N PHE A 290 -28.14 14.59 -13.47
CA PHE A 290 -27.44 13.58 -14.27
C PHE A 290 -26.01 14.04 -14.59
N THR A 291 -25.15 13.10 -14.96
CA THR A 291 -23.74 13.37 -15.26
C THR A 291 -23.52 14.34 -16.42
N HIS A 292 -24.46 14.36 -17.38
CA HIS A 292 -24.47 15.28 -18.50
C HIS A 292 -24.91 16.71 -18.13
N GLU A 293 -25.27 16.99 -16.88
CA GLU A 293 -25.73 18.31 -16.42
C GLU A 293 -24.65 19.07 -15.63
N GLY A 294 -23.39 18.87 -16.01
CA GLY A 294 -22.20 19.50 -15.43
C GLY A 294 -21.99 20.96 -15.80
N GLU A 295 -22.97 21.64 -16.41
CA GLU A 295 -22.82 23.04 -16.83
C GLU A 295 -22.52 23.98 -15.66
N THR A 296 -23.04 23.66 -14.47
CA THR A 296 -22.86 24.48 -13.25
C THR A 296 -21.49 24.36 -12.61
N LEU A 297 -20.70 23.33 -12.94
CA LEU A 297 -19.35 23.15 -12.42
C LEU A 297 -18.36 23.95 -13.26
N LEU A 298 -17.45 24.66 -12.60
CA LEU A 298 -16.42 25.46 -13.25
C LEU A 298 -15.20 24.64 -13.66
N PHE A 299 -14.91 23.54 -12.96
CA PHE A 299 -13.66 22.80 -13.13
C PHE A 299 -13.83 21.40 -13.72
N SER A 300 -15.07 20.89 -13.77
CA SER A 300 -15.42 19.62 -14.41
C SER A 300 -16.45 19.82 -15.54
N PRO A 301 -16.32 19.12 -16.68
CA PRO A 301 -17.34 19.11 -17.73
C PRO A 301 -18.55 18.21 -17.40
N VAL A 302 -18.39 17.29 -16.44
CA VAL A 302 -19.43 16.33 -16.01
C VAL A 302 -19.80 16.54 -14.55
N TYR A 303 -21.04 16.21 -14.21
CA TYR A 303 -21.54 16.27 -12.84
C TYR A 303 -21.38 14.93 -12.13
N SER A 304 -20.90 14.97 -10.89
CA SER A 304 -21.17 13.95 -9.87
C SER A 304 -21.32 14.67 -8.54
N TYR A 305 -21.92 14.00 -7.56
CA TYR A 305 -22.09 14.57 -6.23
C TYR A 305 -20.72 14.86 -5.58
N ASN A 306 -19.77 13.94 -5.69
CA ASN A 306 -18.42 14.13 -5.12
C ASN A 306 -17.62 15.19 -5.87
N LEU A 307 -17.73 15.28 -7.20
CA LEU A 307 -17.10 16.37 -7.96
C LEU A 307 -17.64 17.75 -7.57
N CYS A 308 -18.95 17.86 -7.29
CA CYS A 308 -19.55 19.09 -6.79
C CYS A 308 -19.01 19.47 -5.40
N ARG A 309 -18.86 18.50 -4.50
CA ARG A 309 -18.28 18.72 -3.16
C ARG A 309 -16.81 19.12 -3.22
N ILE A 310 -16.03 18.50 -4.08
CA ILE A 310 -14.64 18.87 -4.37
C ILE A 310 -14.57 20.32 -4.84
N GLU A 311 -15.41 20.74 -5.79
CA GLU A 311 -15.44 22.13 -6.24
C GLU A 311 -15.90 23.10 -5.13
N CYS A 312 -16.80 22.67 -4.25
CA CYS A 312 -17.21 23.44 -3.08
C CYS A 312 -16.04 23.66 -2.10
N ARG A 313 -15.27 22.60 -1.79
CA ARG A 313 -14.05 22.70 -0.96
C ARG A 313 -13.01 23.60 -1.59
N MET A 314 -12.80 23.49 -2.90
CA MET A 314 -11.88 24.36 -3.63
C MET A 314 -12.29 25.85 -3.53
N LYS A 315 -13.58 26.17 -3.71
CA LYS A 315 -14.09 27.55 -3.54
C LYS A 315 -13.91 28.04 -2.10
N LEU A 316 -14.08 27.14 -1.12
CA LEU A 316 -13.89 27.45 0.29
C LEU A 316 -12.42 27.70 0.63
N ALA A 317 -11.51 26.86 0.13
CA ALA A 317 -10.06 27.02 0.28
C ALA A 317 -9.60 28.39 -0.23
N PHE A 318 -10.07 28.78 -1.42
CA PHE A 318 -9.79 30.09 -1.98
C PHE A 318 -10.39 31.23 -1.14
N LYS A 319 -11.63 31.09 -0.65
CA LYS A 319 -12.29 32.10 0.19
C LYS A 319 -11.57 32.32 1.52
N LEU A 320 -10.99 31.28 2.10
CA LEU A 320 -10.40 31.33 3.45
C LEU A 320 -8.90 31.65 3.46
N CYS A 321 -8.15 31.14 2.48
CA CYS A 321 -6.69 31.24 2.42
C CYS A 321 -6.17 31.84 1.10
N GLY A 322 -7.05 32.22 0.16
CA GLY A 322 -6.66 32.90 -1.09
C GLY A 322 -5.99 32.01 -2.14
N CYS A 323 -5.91 30.70 -1.93
CA CYS A 323 -5.26 29.76 -2.81
C CYS A 323 -5.96 28.39 -2.80
N VAL A 324 -5.64 27.54 -3.77
CA VAL A 324 -6.14 26.16 -3.86
C VAL A 324 -4.98 25.15 -3.88
N PRO A 325 -5.10 23.98 -3.24
CA PRO A 325 -4.09 22.92 -3.31
C PRO A 325 -3.73 22.47 -4.74
N HIS A 326 -2.52 21.94 -4.90
CA HIS A 326 -1.97 21.52 -6.19
C HIS A 326 -2.71 20.32 -6.83
N PHE A 327 -3.42 19.51 -6.03
CA PHE A 327 -4.19 18.36 -6.49
C PHE A 327 -5.56 18.73 -7.12
N TYR A 328 -5.88 20.02 -7.24
CA TYR A 328 -7.06 20.47 -7.99
C TYR A 328 -6.69 20.96 -9.38
N ARG A 329 -7.66 20.84 -10.31
CA ARG A 329 -7.49 21.30 -11.68
C ARG A 329 -7.21 22.82 -11.71
N PRO A 330 -6.09 23.28 -12.30
CA PRO A 330 -5.67 24.68 -12.21
C PRO A 330 -6.48 25.65 -13.08
N ILE A 331 -7.09 25.14 -14.17
CA ILE A 331 -7.80 25.95 -15.16
C ILE A 331 -9.28 25.54 -15.19
N GLY A 332 -10.16 26.50 -14.92
CA GLY A 332 -11.61 26.39 -15.02
C GLY A 332 -12.17 26.88 -16.37
N LYS A 333 -13.49 26.78 -16.54
CA LYS A 333 -14.22 27.31 -17.70
C LYS A 333 -13.94 28.80 -17.88
N GLY A 334 -13.85 29.25 -19.13
CA GLY A 334 -13.57 30.65 -19.45
C GLY A 334 -12.14 31.11 -19.12
N ASN A 335 -11.17 30.17 -19.07
CA ASN A 335 -9.78 30.43 -18.69
C ASN A 335 -9.60 31.01 -17.28
N PHE A 336 -10.60 30.83 -16.41
CA PHE A 336 -10.50 31.22 -15.02
C PHE A 336 -9.45 30.36 -14.30
N ARG A 337 -8.62 30.97 -13.45
CA ARG A 337 -7.54 30.28 -12.74
C ARG A 337 -7.52 30.69 -11.28
N TYR A 338 -7.40 29.71 -10.39
CA TYR A 338 -7.05 29.95 -9.00
C TYR A 338 -5.53 29.93 -8.83
N ARG A 339 -5.02 30.71 -7.88
CA ARG A 339 -3.62 30.62 -7.45
C ARG A 339 -3.43 29.29 -6.71
N ILE A 340 -2.42 28.52 -7.11
CA ILE A 340 -2.04 27.31 -6.38
C ILE A 340 -1.33 27.70 -5.06
N CYS A 341 -1.63 26.99 -3.98
CA CYS A 341 -1.06 27.26 -2.66
C CYS A 341 0.43 26.91 -2.61
N ASP A 342 1.24 27.89 -2.20
CA ASP A 342 2.58 27.66 -1.67
C ASP A 342 2.49 27.14 -0.22
N PHE A 343 3.62 26.86 0.44
CA PHE A 343 3.65 26.31 1.81
C PHE A 343 2.82 27.09 2.82
N GLU A 344 2.88 28.42 2.78
CA GLU A 344 2.12 29.26 3.69
C GLU A 344 0.60 29.10 3.50
N GLY A 345 0.17 28.93 2.24
CA GLY A 345 -1.21 28.63 1.88
C GLY A 345 -1.66 27.26 2.37
N LEU A 346 -0.81 26.23 2.17
CA LEU A 346 -1.09 24.88 2.67
C LEU A 346 -1.17 24.85 4.20
N ARG A 347 -0.29 25.58 4.90
CA ARG A 347 -0.34 25.74 6.36
C ARG A 347 -1.66 26.39 6.82
N CYS A 348 -2.12 27.44 6.13
CA CYS A 348 -3.41 28.08 6.41
C CYS A 348 -4.57 27.09 6.28
N LEU A 349 -4.56 26.24 5.25
CA LEU A 349 -5.57 25.21 5.05
C LEU A 349 -5.48 24.10 6.11
N GLY A 350 -4.27 23.69 6.50
CA GLY A 350 -4.03 22.69 7.54
C GLY A 350 -4.55 23.12 8.91
N GLN A 351 -4.40 24.40 9.27
CA GLN A 351 -4.97 24.96 10.51
C GLN A 351 -6.51 24.91 10.56
N ARG A 352 -7.16 24.78 9.40
CA ARG A 352 -8.63 24.72 9.23
C ARG A 352 -9.07 23.41 8.58
N SER A 353 -8.31 22.34 8.77
CA SER A 353 -8.54 21.02 8.15
C SER A 353 -9.95 20.48 8.42
N GLU A 354 -10.43 20.58 9.67
CA GLU A 354 -11.78 20.18 10.08
C GLU A 354 -12.89 20.89 9.29
N GLU A 355 -12.75 22.21 9.05
CA GLU A 355 -13.72 22.98 8.27
C GLU A 355 -13.71 22.54 6.80
N MET A 356 -12.55 22.13 6.27
CA MET A 356 -12.41 21.66 4.88
C MET A 356 -13.02 20.27 4.69
N ILE A 357 -12.75 19.35 5.61
CA ILE A 357 -13.20 17.96 5.53
C ILE A 357 -14.72 17.89 5.76
N THR A 358 -15.22 18.54 6.81
CA THR A 358 -16.63 18.45 7.20
C THR A 358 -17.54 19.38 6.41
N LEU A 359 -16.99 20.40 5.73
CA LEU A 359 -17.75 21.51 5.11
C LEU A 359 -18.69 22.20 6.12
N ARG A 360 -18.27 22.28 7.38
CA ARG A 360 -19.02 22.89 8.48
C ARG A 360 -18.11 23.85 9.23
N THR A 361 -18.57 25.08 9.42
CA THR A 361 -17.95 26.02 10.35
C THR A 361 -18.62 25.86 11.73
N LYS A 362 -17.92 26.24 12.81
CA LYS A 362 -18.40 26.14 14.21
C LYS A 362 -19.83 26.69 14.47
N LYS A 363 -20.34 27.56 13.60
CA LYS A 363 -21.66 28.22 13.75
C LYS A 363 -22.65 27.96 12.61
N LYS A 364 -22.22 27.41 11.46
CA LYS A 364 -23.08 27.27 10.27
C LYS A 364 -22.59 26.15 9.34
N VAL A 365 -23.52 25.38 8.78
CA VAL A 365 -23.26 24.44 7.69
C VAL A 365 -23.03 25.24 6.40
N ILE A 366 -21.98 24.92 5.65
CA ILE A 366 -21.69 25.58 4.38
C ILE A 366 -22.64 25.00 3.33
N ASP A 367 -23.48 25.85 2.76
CA ASP A 367 -24.40 25.45 1.71
C ASP A 367 -23.68 25.40 0.35
N CYS A 368 -23.42 24.19 -0.12
CA CYS A 368 -22.79 23.94 -1.42
C CYS A 368 -23.81 23.82 -2.57
N ASN A 369 -25.12 23.76 -2.29
CA ASN A 369 -26.17 23.50 -3.29
C ASN A 369 -25.90 22.27 -4.20
N CYS A 370 -25.19 21.25 -3.69
CA CYS A 370 -24.93 20.01 -4.42
C CYS A 370 -26.12 19.06 -4.29
N LEU A 371 -26.71 18.69 -5.42
CA LEU A 371 -27.81 17.72 -5.50
C LEU A 371 -27.25 16.30 -5.68
N PRO A 372 -27.92 15.26 -5.16
CA PRO A 372 -27.49 13.88 -5.41
C PRO A 372 -27.59 13.52 -6.89
N ASN A 373 -26.88 12.48 -7.29
CA ASN A 373 -27.02 11.92 -8.63
C ASN A 373 -28.43 11.34 -8.80
N CYS A 374 -29.01 11.48 -10.00
CA CYS A 374 -30.29 10.89 -10.29
C CYS A 374 -30.20 9.36 -10.40
N ASP A 375 -29.23 8.87 -11.16
CA ASP A 375 -28.89 7.44 -11.21
C ASP A 375 -27.69 7.25 -10.28
N ASP A 376 -27.91 6.57 -9.16
CA ASP A 376 -26.91 6.44 -8.09
C ASP A 376 -26.77 4.98 -7.65
N SER A 377 -25.53 4.53 -7.56
CA SER A 377 -25.17 3.15 -7.17
C SER A 377 -24.22 3.24 -5.99
N ASN A 378 -24.75 2.99 -4.80
CA ASN A 378 -23.99 3.02 -3.56
C ASN A 378 -23.60 1.61 -3.14
N PHE A 379 -22.33 1.42 -2.78
CA PHE A 379 -21.80 0.14 -2.33
C PHE A 379 -21.41 0.21 -0.86
N PHE A 380 -21.82 -0.80 -0.11
CA PHE A 380 -21.52 -0.92 1.31
C PHE A 380 -20.76 -2.21 1.57
N VAL A 381 -19.68 -2.13 2.34
CA VAL A 381 -19.04 -3.32 2.91
C VAL A 381 -19.92 -3.82 4.06
N GLN A 382 -20.41 -5.05 3.97
CA GLN A 382 -21.24 -5.65 5.02
C GLN A 382 -20.41 -5.86 6.29
N ALA A 383 -20.69 -5.07 7.34
CA ALA A 383 -19.89 -5.04 8.56
C ALA A 383 -20.45 -5.87 9.74
N HIS A 384 -21.61 -6.54 9.59
CA HIS A 384 -22.39 -7.06 10.73
C HIS A 384 -22.37 -8.57 10.97
N VAL A 385 -21.54 -9.35 10.28
CA VAL A 385 -21.25 -10.74 10.65
C VAL A 385 -19.73 -10.88 10.67
N ARG A 386 -19.17 -11.68 11.60
CA ARG A 386 -17.71 -11.91 11.77
C ARG A 386 -17.05 -12.66 10.58
N ILE A 387 -17.65 -12.57 9.40
CA ILE A 387 -17.28 -13.12 8.10
C ILE A 387 -17.50 -11.89 7.20
N THR A 388 -16.51 -11.21 6.62
CA THR A 388 -16.11 -11.46 5.22
C THR A 388 -14.84 -10.69 4.76
N CYS A 389 -13.99 -10.16 5.65
CA CYS A 389 -12.59 -9.89 5.28
C CYS A 389 -11.76 -11.13 5.60
N ARG A 390 -11.60 -12.03 4.63
CA ARG A 390 -10.66 -13.15 4.76
C ARG A 390 -9.30 -12.67 4.29
N SER A 391 -8.43 -12.31 5.23
CA SER A 391 -7.02 -12.13 4.96
C SER A 391 -6.31 -13.48 5.12
N ARG A 392 -5.48 -13.83 4.13
CA ARG A 392 -4.56 -14.97 4.21
C ARG A 392 -3.19 -14.50 3.76
N GLU A 393 -2.15 -14.92 4.45
CA GLU A 393 -0.78 -14.63 4.04
C GLU A 393 -0.55 -15.14 2.62
N TRP A 394 0.05 -14.29 1.78
CA TRP A 394 0.26 -14.57 0.37
C TRP A 394 1.70 -14.26 -0.02
N PHE A 395 2.35 -15.25 -0.66
CA PHE A 395 3.78 -15.20 -0.95
C PHE A 395 4.14 -14.39 -2.21
N LEU A 396 3.15 -13.95 -3.00
CA LEU A 396 3.36 -13.18 -4.24
C LEU A 396 2.93 -11.70 -4.12
N GLY A 397 2.95 -11.15 -2.90
CA GLY A 397 2.51 -9.78 -2.60
C GLY A 397 1.04 -9.69 -2.16
N ALA A 398 0.52 -8.47 -1.99
CA ALA A 398 -0.88 -8.29 -1.63
C ALA A 398 -1.81 -8.44 -2.84
N ASN A 399 -2.97 -9.05 -2.63
CA ASN A 399 -4.01 -9.22 -3.64
C ASN A 399 -5.34 -8.72 -3.08
N LEU A 400 -6.09 -7.98 -3.87
CA LEU A 400 -7.43 -7.53 -3.51
C LEU A 400 -8.46 -8.12 -4.47
N GLN A 401 -9.36 -8.95 -3.97
CA GLN A 401 -10.52 -9.41 -4.70
C GLN A 401 -11.76 -8.69 -4.15
N TRP A 402 -12.57 -8.07 -5.01
CA TRP A 402 -13.84 -7.46 -4.63
C TRP A 402 -14.96 -7.89 -5.57
N GLY A 403 -16.16 -8.06 -5.03
CA GLY A 403 -17.30 -8.50 -5.82
C GLY A 403 -18.61 -8.41 -5.06
N LEU A 404 -19.68 -8.73 -5.77
CA LEU A 404 -21.04 -8.85 -5.21
C LEU A 404 -21.28 -10.33 -4.90
N THR A 405 -21.43 -10.68 -3.63
CA THR A 405 -21.82 -12.05 -3.22
C THR A 405 -23.32 -12.15 -3.04
N ASP A 406 -23.93 -11.18 -2.37
CA ASP A 406 -25.36 -11.03 -2.27
C ASP A 406 -25.87 -9.97 -3.26
N TYR A 407 -26.59 -10.42 -4.28
CA TYR A 407 -27.31 -9.53 -5.18
C TYR A 407 -28.42 -8.77 -4.43
N PRO A 408 -28.66 -7.50 -4.75
CA PRO A 408 -29.65 -6.70 -4.06
C PRO A 408 -31.06 -7.25 -4.28
N LYS A 409 -31.72 -7.68 -3.20
CA LYS A 409 -33.10 -8.21 -3.24
C LYS A 409 -34.15 -7.15 -3.56
N MET A 410 -33.76 -5.88 -3.60
CA MET A 410 -34.63 -4.76 -3.90
C MET A 410 -33.88 -3.70 -4.70
N GLN A 411 -34.58 -3.05 -5.62
CA GLN A 411 -34.11 -1.91 -6.40
C GLN A 411 -35.03 -0.72 -6.14
N LEU A 412 -34.45 0.47 -6.02
CA LEU A 412 -35.20 1.70 -5.83
C LEU A 412 -35.39 2.40 -7.18
N ASN A 413 -36.62 2.73 -7.53
CA ASN A 413 -36.93 3.44 -8.77
C ASN A 413 -37.53 4.81 -8.46
N ARG A 414 -37.00 5.87 -9.05
CA ARG A 414 -37.56 7.22 -8.97
C ARG A 414 -38.58 7.37 -10.09
N ASP A 415 -39.85 7.48 -9.70
CA ASP A 415 -40.99 7.58 -10.60
C ASP A 415 -41.76 8.89 -10.40
N ILE A 416 -42.58 9.24 -11.39
CA ILE A 416 -43.51 10.36 -11.29
C ILE A 416 -44.77 9.88 -10.57
N ILE A 417 -45.11 10.54 -9.47
CA ILE A 417 -46.38 10.32 -8.75
C ILE A 417 -47.42 11.38 -9.08
N PHE A 418 -46.97 12.57 -9.47
CA PHE A 418 -47.84 13.69 -9.83
C PHE A 418 -47.36 14.31 -11.13
N GLY A 419 -48.00 13.91 -12.22
CA GLY A 419 -47.66 14.31 -13.58
C GLY A 419 -48.46 15.51 -14.07
N LEU A 420 -48.19 15.91 -15.31
CA LEU A 420 -48.94 16.97 -15.99
C LEU A 420 -50.43 16.58 -16.17
N SER A 421 -50.71 15.29 -16.37
CA SER A 421 -52.07 14.73 -16.46
C SER A 421 -52.90 14.99 -15.19
N ASP A 422 -52.26 14.96 -14.02
CA ASP A 422 -52.93 15.19 -12.74
C ASP A 422 -53.20 16.68 -12.48
N VAL A 423 -52.40 17.57 -13.10
CA VAL A 423 -52.61 19.03 -13.07
C VAL A 423 -53.82 19.42 -13.91
N PHE A 424 -53.94 18.86 -15.12
CA PHE A 424 -55.03 19.18 -16.03
C PHE A 424 -56.32 18.40 -15.74
N GLY A 425 -56.24 17.33 -14.94
CA GLY A 425 -57.38 16.52 -14.56
C GLY A 425 -57.98 15.86 -15.80
N GLU A 426 -57.48 14.69 -16.18
CA GLU A 426 -58.06 13.94 -17.28
C GLU A 426 -59.50 13.50 -16.91
N ALA A 427 -60.48 14.27 -17.41
CA ALA A 427 -61.88 13.86 -17.42
C ALA A 427 -61.98 12.65 -18.36
N ARG A 428 -62.25 11.47 -17.79
CA ARG A 428 -62.66 10.31 -18.60
C ARG A 428 -63.86 10.72 -19.43
N VAL A 429 -63.63 10.86 -20.73
CA VAL A 429 -64.63 11.21 -21.74
C VAL A 429 -65.77 10.20 -21.68
N TYR A 430 -66.99 10.67 -21.40
CA TYR A 430 -68.21 9.88 -21.54
C TYR A 430 -68.48 9.68 -23.03
N TYR A 431 -68.35 8.44 -23.48
CA TYR A 431 -68.60 8.02 -24.87
C TYR A 431 -70.10 8.05 -25.23
N ASP A 432 -70.37 8.43 -26.47
CA ASP A 432 -71.70 8.58 -27.09
C ASP A 432 -72.48 7.24 -27.15
N ARG A 433 -73.80 7.29 -26.95
CA ARG A 433 -74.69 6.13 -26.76
C ARG A 433 -74.74 5.19 -27.98
N VAL A 434 -74.43 5.70 -29.17
CA VAL A 434 -74.42 4.93 -30.43
C VAL A 434 -73.17 4.05 -30.53
N GLU A 435 -72.01 4.58 -30.12
CA GLU A 435 -70.75 3.83 -30.04
C GLU A 435 -70.81 2.76 -28.93
N TYR A 436 -71.49 3.05 -27.82
CA TYR A 436 -71.73 2.08 -26.74
C TYR A 436 -72.51 0.84 -27.19
N LEU A 437 -73.45 0.96 -28.12
CA LEU A 437 -74.25 -0.16 -28.63
C LEU A 437 -73.45 -1.09 -29.55
N GLU A 438 -72.56 -0.54 -30.38
CA GLU A 438 -71.62 -1.34 -31.18
C GLU A 438 -70.57 -2.00 -30.29
N ARG A 439 -69.99 -1.26 -29.34
CA ARG A 439 -69.08 -1.82 -28.34
C ARG A 439 -69.76 -2.81 -27.40
N CYS A 440 -71.05 -2.71 -27.12
CA CYS A 440 -71.79 -3.71 -26.33
C CYS A 440 -71.94 -5.03 -27.10
N LYS A 441 -72.21 -4.97 -28.42
CA LYS A 441 -72.25 -6.18 -29.27
C LYS A 441 -70.86 -6.82 -29.35
N GLU A 442 -69.83 -6.01 -29.53
CA GLU A 442 -68.46 -6.48 -29.55
C GLU A 442 -68.02 -7.00 -28.18
N SER A 443 -68.39 -6.33 -27.09
CA SER A 443 -68.20 -6.75 -25.69
C SER A 443 -68.92 -8.07 -25.40
N HIS A 444 -70.12 -8.30 -25.92
CA HIS A 444 -70.81 -9.58 -25.76
C HIS A 444 -70.10 -10.71 -26.54
N ARG A 445 -69.59 -10.41 -27.74
CA ARG A 445 -68.79 -11.36 -28.55
C ARG A 445 -67.46 -11.66 -27.88
N LEU A 446 -66.80 -10.65 -27.33
CA LEU A 446 -65.58 -10.75 -26.53
C LEU A 446 -65.85 -11.45 -25.20
N MET A 447 -67.01 -11.27 -24.56
CA MET A 447 -67.38 -12.00 -23.33
C MET A 447 -67.60 -13.48 -23.58
N LYS A 448 -68.17 -13.87 -24.74
CA LYS A 448 -68.25 -15.28 -25.12
C LYS A 448 -66.85 -15.87 -25.35
N LYS A 449 -65.97 -15.16 -26.05
CA LYS A 449 -64.56 -15.57 -26.21
C LYS A 449 -63.84 -15.62 -24.85
N LEU A 450 -64.08 -14.64 -23.98
CA LEU A 450 -63.53 -14.57 -22.62
C LEU A 450 -64.02 -15.75 -21.78
N LYS A 451 -65.27 -16.19 -21.89
CA LYS A 451 -65.75 -17.39 -21.19
C LYS A 451 -65.02 -18.66 -21.63
N ILE A 452 -64.78 -18.82 -22.93
CA ILE A 452 -64.03 -19.95 -23.48
C ILE A 452 -62.57 -19.90 -23.02
N VAL A 453 -61.93 -18.73 -23.15
CA VAL A 453 -60.56 -18.51 -22.68
C VAL A 453 -60.46 -18.69 -21.17
N LYS A 454 -61.48 -18.29 -20.39
CA LYS A 454 -61.53 -18.46 -18.94
C LYS A 454 -61.67 -19.94 -18.55
N TYR A 455 -62.40 -20.72 -19.34
CA TYR A 455 -62.46 -22.18 -19.16
C TYR A 455 -61.12 -22.85 -19.50
N GLN A 456 -60.49 -22.48 -20.61
CA GLN A 456 -59.15 -22.96 -20.97
C GLN A 456 -58.09 -22.54 -19.94
N TYR A 457 -58.19 -21.31 -19.43
CA TYR A 457 -57.35 -20.80 -18.35
C TYR A 457 -57.60 -21.59 -17.06
N HIS A 458 -58.84 -21.91 -16.71
CA HIS A 458 -59.12 -22.76 -15.54
C HIS A 458 -58.53 -24.16 -15.70
N GLU A 459 -58.61 -24.76 -16.88
CA GLU A 459 -58.03 -26.09 -17.15
C GLU A 459 -56.49 -26.04 -17.08
N GLN A 460 -55.86 -25.03 -17.68
CA GLN A 460 -54.41 -24.81 -17.57
C GLN A 460 -53.99 -24.52 -16.14
N ASN A 461 -54.75 -23.71 -15.40
CA ASN A 461 -54.45 -23.37 -14.01
C ASN A 461 -54.60 -24.60 -13.10
N GLN A 462 -55.51 -25.52 -13.42
CA GLN A 462 -55.62 -26.81 -12.73
C GLN A 462 -54.43 -27.74 -13.04
N LYS A 463 -53.94 -27.75 -14.29
CA LYS A 463 -52.68 -28.46 -14.67
C LYS A 463 -51.47 -27.85 -13.96
N LEU A 464 -51.33 -26.53 -13.95
CA LEU A 464 -50.31 -25.80 -13.20
C LEU A 464 -50.40 -26.07 -11.69
N HIS A 465 -51.60 -26.18 -11.13
CA HIS A 465 -51.77 -26.51 -9.71
C HIS A 465 -51.30 -27.94 -9.42
N LEU A 466 -51.56 -28.89 -10.31
CA LEU A 466 -51.07 -30.26 -10.17
C LEU A 466 -49.54 -30.33 -10.29
N GLU A 467 -48.95 -29.62 -11.26
CA GLU A 467 -47.50 -29.48 -11.40
C GLU A 467 -46.86 -28.82 -10.16
N SER A 468 -47.50 -27.78 -9.63
CA SER A 468 -47.08 -27.12 -8.39
C SER A 468 -47.14 -28.07 -7.19
N GLN A 469 -48.16 -28.93 -7.10
CA GLN A 469 -48.23 -29.95 -6.04
C GLN A 469 -47.13 -30.99 -6.17
N ILE A 470 -46.84 -31.46 -7.39
CA ILE A 470 -45.73 -32.36 -7.66
C ILE A 470 -44.41 -31.70 -7.27
N GLU A 471 -44.21 -30.44 -7.64
CA GLU A 471 -42.99 -29.69 -7.32
C GLU A 471 -42.83 -29.45 -5.81
N MET A 472 -43.91 -29.13 -5.09
CA MET A 472 -43.89 -29.07 -3.63
C MET A 472 -43.54 -30.41 -2.99
N THR A 473 -43.99 -31.52 -3.58
CA THR A 473 -43.68 -32.86 -3.08
C THR A 473 -42.22 -33.23 -3.34
N LYS A 474 -41.67 -32.87 -4.51
CA LYS A 474 -40.24 -32.97 -4.81
C LYS A 474 -39.40 -32.13 -3.86
N GLN A 475 -39.80 -30.89 -3.59
CA GLN A 475 -39.08 -30.02 -2.65
C GLN A 475 -39.07 -30.60 -1.23
N ARG A 476 -40.18 -31.19 -0.78
CA ARG A 476 -40.21 -31.91 0.51
C ARG A 476 -39.26 -33.10 0.51
N PHE A 477 -39.24 -33.88 -0.56
CA PHE A 477 -38.32 -35.00 -0.71
C PHE A 477 -36.85 -34.55 -0.70
N ILE A 478 -36.51 -33.52 -1.49
CA ILE A 478 -35.16 -32.94 -1.54
C ILE A 478 -34.74 -32.43 -0.17
N LYS A 479 -35.63 -31.72 0.54
CA LYS A 479 -35.35 -31.20 1.88
C LYS A 479 -35.08 -32.33 2.89
N SER A 480 -35.87 -33.40 2.84
CA SER A 480 -35.66 -34.58 3.69
C SER A 480 -34.36 -35.30 3.35
N TRP A 481 -34.06 -35.45 2.05
CA TRP A 481 -32.84 -36.08 1.57
C TRP A 481 -31.59 -35.26 1.94
N GLU A 482 -31.66 -33.94 1.81
CA GLU A 482 -30.57 -33.04 2.19
C GLU A 482 -30.30 -33.09 3.69
N ALA A 483 -31.36 -33.18 4.52
CA ALA A 483 -31.21 -33.35 5.96
C ALA A 483 -30.46 -34.66 6.30
N SER A 484 -30.89 -35.79 5.73
CA SER A 484 -30.20 -37.08 5.93
C SER A 484 -28.76 -37.08 5.40
N ARG A 485 -28.52 -36.45 4.24
CA ARG A 485 -27.17 -36.31 3.69
C ARG A 485 -26.28 -35.46 4.59
N LYS A 486 -26.83 -34.39 5.17
CA LYS A 486 -26.10 -33.52 6.11
C LYS A 486 -25.72 -34.27 7.38
N GLU A 487 -26.63 -35.07 7.95
CA GLU A 487 -26.34 -35.94 9.09
C GLU A 487 -25.23 -36.95 8.77
N GLN A 488 -25.31 -37.61 7.61
CA GLN A 488 -24.28 -38.56 7.17
C GLN A 488 -22.91 -37.89 6.96
N LEU A 489 -22.88 -36.70 6.35
CA LEU A 489 -21.65 -35.91 6.19
C LEU A 489 -21.10 -35.49 7.55
N GLN A 490 -21.95 -35.10 8.49
CA GLN A 490 -21.54 -34.71 9.83
C GLN A 490 -20.87 -35.88 10.58
N HIS A 491 -21.42 -37.09 10.48
CA HIS A 491 -20.78 -38.30 11.01
C HIS A 491 -19.43 -38.58 10.33
N THR A 492 -19.38 -38.52 9.00
CA THR A 492 -18.14 -38.74 8.23
C THR A 492 -17.04 -37.76 8.62
N ILE A 493 -17.40 -36.49 8.84
CA ILE A 493 -16.49 -35.45 9.29
C ILE A 493 -16.02 -35.74 10.72
N SER A 494 -16.92 -36.15 11.62
CA SER A 494 -16.57 -36.50 13.00
C SER A 494 -15.56 -37.64 13.05
N ASP A 495 -15.80 -38.72 12.30
CA ASP A 495 -14.88 -39.87 12.24
C ASP A 495 -13.52 -39.46 11.69
N ARG A 496 -13.50 -38.58 10.68
CA ARG A 496 -12.25 -38.07 10.11
C ARG A 496 -11.49 -37.17 11.09
N ILE A 497 -12.19 -36.35 11.88
CA ILE A 497 -11.59 -35.54 12.93
C ILE A 497 -10.96 -36.44 14.00
N ASP A 498 -11.68 -37.47 14.46
CA ASP A 498 -11.17 -38.40 15.47
C ASP A 498 -9.96 -39.19 14.98
N TYR A 499 -9.97 -39.60 13.71
CA TYR A 499 -8.81 -40.21 13.06
C TYR A 499 -7.60 -39.27 13.05
N LEU A 500 -7.79 -38.03 12.58
CA LEU A 500 -6.71 -37.04 12.52
C LEU A 500 -6.19 -36.66 13.92
N GLN A 501 -7.04 -36.66 14.94
CA GLN A 501 -6.62 -36.45 16.32
C GLN A 501 -5.72 -37.58 16.81
N LYS A 502 -6.05 -38.84 16.52
CA LYS A 502 -5.20 -40.00 16.85
C LYS A 502 -3.86 -39.96 16.12
N GLU A 503 -3.86 -39.57 14.85
CA GLU A 503 -2.63 -39.42 14.07
C GLU A 503 -1.74 -38.29 14.62
N ARG A 504 -2.37 -37.17 15.02
CA ARG A 504 -1.67 -36.05 15.67
C ARG A 504 -1.04 -36.45 17.01
N THR A 505 -1.73 -37.23 17.85
CA THR A 505 -1.18 -37.68 19.14
C THR A 505 -0.05 -38.68 18.95
N ALA A 506 -0.16 -39.60 17.97
CA ALA A 506 0.93 -40.50 17.60
C ALA A 506 2.17 -39.73 17.13
N SER A 507 1.99 -38.77 16.21
CA SER A 507 3.09 -37.93 15.72
C SER A 507 3.71 -37.07 16.82
N ALA A 508 2.91 -36.57 17.76
CA ALA A 508 3.41 -35.84 18.93
C ALA A 508 4.27 -36.73 19.83
N LEU A 509 3.86 -37.98 20.07
CA LEU A 509 4.62 -38.95 20.87
C LEU A 509 5.98 -39.27 20.22
N ASP A 510 6.00 -39.46 18.89
CA ASP A 510 7.23 -39.74 18.16
C ASP A 510 8.21 -38.55 18.21
N LYS A 511 7.69 -37.32 18.12
CA LYS A 511 8.51 -36.10 18.33
C LYS A 511 9.13 -36.06 19.72
N THR A 512 8.35 -36.35 20.76
CA THR A 512 8.87 -36.36 22.14
C THR A 512 9.98 -37.40 22.29
N ARG A 513 9.79 -38.61 21.77
CA ARG A 513 10.82 -39.67 21.76
C ARG A 513 12.08 -39.25 21.02
N ALA A 514 11.94 -38.58 19.88
CA ALA A 514 13.09 -38.06 19.12
C ALA A 514 13.87 -36.99 19.89
N ILE A 515 13.17 -36.11 20.62
CA ILE A 515 13.80 -35.09 21.48
C ILE A 515 14.56 -35.76 22.64
N GLU A 516 13.95 -36.75 23.30
CA GLU A 516 14.61 -37.51 24.38
C GLU A 516 15.85 -38.25 23.88
N ALA A 517 15.77 -38.88 22.70
CA ALA A 517 16.93 -39.53 22.08
C ALA A 517 18.03 -38.52 21.74
N SER A 518 17.68 -37.36 21.18
CA SER A 518 18.64 -36.29 20.89
C SER A 518 19.34 -35.79 22.15
N ALA A 519 18.62 -35.59 23.25
CA ALA A 519 19.19 -35.17 24.52
C ALA A 519 20.17 -36.22 25.09
N ALA A 520 19.85 -37.51 24.96
CA ALA A 520 20.75 -38.59 25.38
C ALA A 520 22.03 -38.63 24.53
N ILE A 521 21.91 -38.43 23.21
CA ILE A 521 23.05 -38.35 22.29
C ILE A 521 23.94 -37.15 22.64
N GLU A 522 23.36 -35.97 22.88
CA GLU A 522 24.11 -34.78 23.26
C GLU A 522 24.88 -35.00 24.57
N LYS A 523 24.24 -35.62 25.56
CA LYS A 523 24.88 -35.96 26.84
C LYS A 523 26.07 -36.91 26.64
N PHE A 524 25.94 -37.91 25.77
CA PHE A 524 27.03 -38.82 25.44
C PHE A 524 28.19 -38.10 24.76
N TYR A 525 27.93 -37.25 23.76
CA TYR A 525 28.98 -36.49 23.09
C TYR A 525 29.68 -35.52 24.03
N ARG A 526 28.94 -34.83 24.91
CA ARG A 526 29.52 -33.95 25.92
C ARG A 526 30.48 -34.69 26.85
N TRP A 527 30.05 -35.85 27.37
CA TRP A 527 30.91 -36.72 28.17
C TRP A 527 32.14 -37.19 27.39
N LYS A 528 31.98 -37.58 26.12
CA LYS A 528 33.10 -38.08 25.33
C LYS A 528 34.11 -36.98 25.02
N LEU A 529 33.64 -35.76 24.72
CA LEU A 529 34.48 -34.58 24.53
C LEU A 529 35.30 -34.28 25.78
N GLU A 530 34.66 -34.22 26.95
CA GLU A 530 35.34 -33.98 28.24
C GLU A 530 36.37 -35.06 28.55
N SER A 531 36.05 -36.33 28.28
CA SER A 531 36.99 -37.45 28.42
C SER A 531 38.19 -37.31 27.47
N THR A 532 37.98 -36.90 26.21
CA THR A 532 39.09 -36.67 25.27
C THR A 532 39.91 -35.44 25.62
N GLU A 533 39.31 -34.38 26.14
CA GLU A 533 40.03 -33.20 26.63
C GLU A 533 40.96 -33.58 27.79
N GLN A 534 40.50 -34.39 28.75
CA GLN A 534 41.33 -34.91 29.83
C GLN A 534 42.48 -35.79 29.32
N GLU A 535 42.25 -36.62 28.30
CA GLU A 535 43.32 -37.40 27.66
C GLU A 535 44.36 -36.47 27.01
N ILE A 536 43.91 -35.46 26.25
CA ILE A 536 44.80 -34.48 25.59
C ILE A 536 45.64 -33.74 26.65
N GLU A 537 45.01 -33.25 27.72
CA GLU A 537 45.70 -32.56 28.81
C GLU A 537 46.73 -33.48 29.49
N GLY A 538 46.38 -34.75 29.68
CA GLY A 538 47.31 -35.78 30.18
C GLY A 538 48.52 -35.99 29.25
N TRP A 539 48.30 -36.04 27.94
CA TRP A 539 49.36 -36.14 26.93
C TRP A 539 50.23 -34.89 26.87
N MET A 540 49.64 -33.69 26.95
CA MET A 540 50.37 -32.43 26.97
C MET A 540 51.28 -32.32 28.20
N ASN A 541 50.73 -32.59 29.40
CA ASN A 541 51.51 -32.59 30.64
C ASN A 541 52.66 -33.61 30.60
N ARG A 542 52.41 -34.79 29.99
CA ARG A 542 53.45 -35.79 29.80
C ARG A 542 54.53 -35.31 28.83
N PHE A 543 54.14 -34.72 27.70
CA PHE A 543 55.05 -34.20 26.69
C PHE A 543 55.95 -33.11 27.27
N ASP A 544 55.37 -32.15 28.01
CA ASP A 544 56.13 -31.06 28.63
C ASP A 544 57.15 -31.60 29.63
N ARG A 545 56.75 -32.56 30.48
CA ARG A 545 57.68 -33.23 31.41
C ARG A 545 58.81 -33.96 30.69
N GLU A 546 58.49 -34.73 29.64
CA GLU A 546 59.50 -35.48 28.87
C GLU A 546 60.45 -34.52 28.12
N LYS A 547 59.92 -33.41 27.60
CA LYS A 547 60.70 -32.35 26.96
C LYS A 547 61.67 -31.69 27.94
N GLU A 548 61.19 -31.28 29.11
CA GLU A 548 62.05 -30.69 30.16
C GLU A 548 63.15 -31.66 30.60
N GLU A 549 62.84 -32.96 30.73
CA GLU A 549 63.84 -33.96 31.05
C GLU A 549 64.93 -34.05 29.96
N GLN A 550 64.54 -34.09 28.68
CA GLN A 550 65.49 -34.11 27.56
C GLN A 550 66.32 -32.83 27.49
N ASP A 551 65.70 -31.66 27.65
CA ASP A 551 66.41 -30.38 27.66
C ASP A 551 67.45 -30.33 28.79
N SER A 552 67.11 -30.85 29.98
CA SER A 552 68.06 -30.97 31.09
C SER A 552 69.24 -31.90 30.77
N ARG A 553 69.00 -33.01 30.05
CA ARG A 553 70.05 -33.93 29.58
C ARG A 553 70.94 -33.25 28.55
N PHE A 554 70.37 -32.53 27.58
CA PHE A 554 71.15 -31.77 26.60
C PHE A 554 71.98 -30.65 27.24
N GLN A 555 71.47 -29.99 28.28
CA GLN A 555 72.25 -29.00 29.04
C GLN A 555 73.44 -29.64 29.76
N LYS A 556 73.24 -30.80 30.40
CA LYS A 556 74.34 -31.56 31.03
C LYS A 556 75.40 -31.99 30.02
N VAL A 557 74.99 -32.51 28.87
CA VAL A 557 75.90 -32.92 27.78
C VAL A 557 76.69 -31.72 27.26
N ARG A 558 76.04 -30.58 26.99
CA ARG A 558 76.72 -29.34 26.56
C ARG A 558 77.72 -28.84 27.61
N ALA A 559 77.39 -28.92 28.89
CA ALA A 559 78.32 -28.57 29.96
C ALA A 559 79.54 -29.49 30.01
N THR A 560 79.34 -30.80 29.83
CA THR A 560 80.46 -31.76 29.75
C THR A 560 81.32 -31.56 28.52
N GLU A 561 80.73 -31.31 27.35
CA GLU A 561 81.46 -31.02 26.12
C GLU A 561 82.33 -29.76 26.27
N LYS A 562 81.78 -28.70 26.86
CA LYS A 562 82.53 -27.48 27.18
C LYS A 562 83.72 -27.78 28.09
N HIS A 563 83.53 -28.57 29.14
CA HIS A 563 84.59 -28.95 30.07
C HIS A 563 85.71 -29.76 29.39
N TRP A 564 85.35 -30.73 28.54
CA TRP A 564 86.32 -31.52 27.78
C TRP A 564 87.11 -30.68 26.78
N ASN A 565 86.44 -29.73 26.11
CA ASN A 565 87.11 -28.79 25.21
C ASN A 565 88.11 -27.89 25.95
N GLU A 566 87.76 -27.38 27.13
CA GLU A 566 88.67 -26.62 27.98
C GLU A 566 89.86 -27.47 28.45
N LEU A 567 89.62 -28.73 28.83
CA LEU A 567 90.68 -29.64 29.26
C LEU A 567 91.62 -30.01 28.11
N GLN A 568 91.08 -30.22 26.90
CA GLN A 568 91.85 -30.51 25.71
C GLN A 568 92.76 -29.33 25.34
N LEU A 569 92.25 -28.09 25.41
CA LEU A 569 93.06 -26.89 25.20
C LEU A 569 94.23 -26.82 26.21
N SER A 570 93.95 -27.07 27.50
CA SER A 570 94.99 -27.11 28.54
C SER A 570 96.00 -28.26 28.37
N TYR A 571 95.57 -29.38 27.80
CA TYR A 571 96.46 -30.50 27.47
C TYR A 571 97.37 -30.14 26.30
N GLU A 572 96.82 -29.56 25.22
CA GLU A 572 97.58 -29.12 24.05
C GLU A 572 98.64 -28.05 24.43
N GLU A 573 98.27 -27.09 25.27
CA GLU A 573 99.23 -26.09 25.82
C GLU A 573 100.38 -26.75 26.59
N ARG A 574 100.05 -27.68 27.51
CA ARG A 574 101.06 -28.39 28.30
C ARG A 574 101.93 -29.31 27.45
N GLN A 575 101.36 -29.95 26.44
CA GLN A 575 102.10 -30.80 25.52
C GLN A 575 103.13 -29.98 24.73
N HIS A 576 102.73 -28.80 24.25
CA HIS A 576 103.65 -27.87 23.58
C HIS A 576 104.77 -27.39 24.53
N GLU A 577 104.45 -27.15 25.81
CA GLU A 577 105.46 -26.80 26.82
C GLU A 577 106.45 -27.95 27.07
N ILE A 578 105.97 -29.19 27.20
CA ILE A 578 106.81 -30.39 27.34
C ILE A 578 107.72 -30.55 26.12
N GLU A 579 107.19 -30.45 24.90
CA GLU A 579 108.00 -30.55 23.67
C GLU A 579 109.09 -29.47 23.61
N SER A 580 108.80 -28.26 24.10
CA SER A 580 109.79 -27.19 24.23
C SER A 580 110.89 -27.56 25.21
N LEU A 581 110.52 -28.05 26.41
CA LEU A 581 111.46 -28.47 27.44
C LEU A 581 112.31 -29.69 27.01
N GLU A 582 111.74 -30.64 26.27
CA GLU A 582 112.48 -31.78 25.71
C GLU A 582 113.52 -31.34 24.68
N LYS A 583 113.20 -30.36 23.82
CA LYS A 583 114.16 -29.75 22.90
C LYS A 583 115.30 -29.05 23.66
N GLU A 584 114.98 -28.31 24.71
CA GLU A 584 115.98 -27.68 25.58
C GLU A 584 116.86 -28.74 26.25
N LEU A 585 116.28 -29.81 26.79
CA LEU A 585 116.99 -30.91 27.43
C LEU A 585 117.95 -31.60 26.45
N ALA A 586 117.48 -31.91 25.23
CA ALA A 586 118.31 -32.51 24.19
C ALA A 586 119.49 -31.60 23.80
N SER A 587 119.27 -30.28 23.74
CA SER A 587 120.35 -29.31 23.48
C SER A 587 121.38 -29.30 24.62
N TRP A 588 120.93 -29.40 25.87
CA TRP A 588 121.77 -29.48 27.06
C TRP A 588 122.59 -30.77 27.11
N GLU A 589 121.97 -31.91 26.82
CA GLU A 589 122.65 -33.19 26.71
C GLU A 589 123.73 -33.19 25.62
N ALA A 590 123.43 -32.61 24.45
CA ALA A 590 124.40 -32.49 23.36
C ALA A 590 125.61 -31.63 23.78
N GLN A 591 125.38 -30.52 24.49
CA GLN A 591 126.45 -29.70 25.07
C GLN A 591 127.27 -30.47 26.10
N MET A 592 126.63 -31.26 26.96
CA MET A 592 127.31 -32.11 27.94
C MET A 592 128.18 -33.19 27.28
N ARG A 593 127.64 -33.91 26.28
CA ARG A 593 128.42 -34.90 25.50
C ARG A 593 129.60 -34.26 24.77
N HIS A 594 129.43 -33.04 24.23
CA HIS A 594 130.52 -32.30 23.59
C HIS A 594 131.62 -31.93 24.60
N LYS A 595 131.26 -31.45 25.80
CA LYS A 595 132.23 -31.18 26.88
C LYS A 595 132.98 -32.45 27.30
N GLU A 596 132.29 -33.58 27.40
CA GLU A 596 132.90 -34.86 27.76
C GLU A 596 133.86 -35.38 26.68
N LEU A 597 133.49 -35.24 25.39
CA LEU A 597 134.35 -35.53 24.24
C LEU A 597 135.62 -34.66 24.26
N CYS A 598 135.46 -33.35 24.45
CA CYS A 598 136.58 -32.42 24.62
C CYS A 598 137.47 -32.81 25.79
N GLY A 599 136.89 -33.26 26.91
CA GLY A 599 137.60 -33.83 28.04
C GLY A 599 138.43 -35.06 27.66
N ARG A 600 137.83 -36.08 27.03
CA ARG A 600 138.56 -37.29 26.59
C ARG A 600 139.65 -36.99 25.56
N MET A 601 139.40 -36.10 24.61
CA MET A 601 140.39 -35.70 23.61
C MET A 601 141.54 -34.93 24.24
N ALA A 602 141.27 -34.07 25.23
CA ALA A 602 142.31 -33.42 26.03
C ALA A 602 143.16 -34.46 26.78
N THR A 603 142.54 -35.49 27.38
CA THR A 603 143.29 -36.58 28.06
C THR A 603 144.14 -37.39 27.08
N LYS A 604 143.63 -37.68 25.87
CA LYS A 604 144.39 -38.36 24.81
C LYS A 604 145.55 -37.52 24.31
N LEU A 605 145.35 -36.22 24.08
CA LEU A 605 146.41 -35.27 23.73
C LEU A 605 147.47 -35.17 24.84
N GLN A 606 147.05 -35.11 26.10
CA GLN A 606 147.96 -35.13 27.25
C GLN A 606 148.74 -36.45 27.36
N ALA A 607 148.10 -37.60 27.11
CA ALA A 607 148.76 -38.91 27.13
C ALA A 607 149.73 -39.08 25.96
N TRP A 608 149.36 -38.64 24.75
CA TRP A 608 150.24 -38.61 23.58
C TRP A 608 151.45 -37.71 23.82
N TRP A 609 151.23 -36.48 24.31
CA TRP A 609 152.31 -35.55 24.63
C TRP A 609 153.24 -36.12 25.71
N ARG A 610 152.69 -36.70 26.79
CA ARG A 610 153.49 -37.40 27.81
C ARG A 610 154.32 -38.56 27.24
N GLY A 611 153.75 -39.35 26.33
CA GLY A 611 154.48 -40.44 25.66
C GLY A 611 155.57 -39.95 24.70
N VAL A 612 155.36 -38.81 24.02
CA VAL A 612 156.38 -38.14 23.20
C VAL A 612 157.52 -37.59 24.07
N MET A 613 157.19 -36.96 25.20
CA MET A 613 158.15 -36.44 26.18
C MET A 613 159.08 -37.56 26.71
N VAL A 614 158.53 -38.75 26.96
CA VAL A 614 159.30 -39.94 27.38
C VAL A 614 160.17 -40.51 26.24
N ARG A 615 159.61 -40.71 25.04
CA ARG A 615 160.33 -41.33 23.91
C ARG A 615 161.44 -40.48 23.33
N LYS A 616 161.27 -39.15 23.29
CA LYS A 616 162.31 -38.22 22.83
C LYS A 616 163.26 -37.74 23.94
N ARG A 617 163.09 -38.24 25.18
CA ARG A 617 163.85 -37.83 26.38
C ARG A 617 163.90 -36.31 26.57
N LEU A 618 162.76 -35.65 26.42
CA LEU A 618 162.63 -34.19 26.56
C LEU A 618 161.94 -33.84 27.89
N GLY A 619 162.50 -32.88 28.60
CA GLY A 619 162.05 -32.49 29.95
C GLY A 619 162.67 -33.35 31.06
N ARG A 620 161.90 -33.64 32.11
CA ARG A 620 162.35 -34.16 33.42
C ARG A 620 162.95 -35.59 33.43
N PHE A 621 163.19 -36.18 32.27
CA PHE A 621 163.61 -37.58 32.06
C PHE A 621 164.99 -37.72 31.35
N GLY A 622 165.79 -36.65 31.28
CA GLY A 622 167.24 -36.69 30.99
C GLY A 622 168.08 -36.52 32.27
N PRO A 623 169.38 -36.91 32.28
CA PRO A 623 170.16 -37.04 33.51
C PRO A 623 170.43 -35.69 34.20
N PRO A 624 170.58 -35.66 35.54
CA PRO A 624 170.30 -34.49 36.35
C PRO A 624 171.51 -33.55 36.46
N GLY A 625 171.33 -32.29 36.08
CA GLY A 625 172.29 -31.24 36.34
C GLY A 625 171.64 -29.85 36.38
N GLY A 626 171.78 -29.16 37.51
CA GLY A 626 171.95 -27.69 37.52
C GLY A 626 170.73 -26.78 37.70
N LYS A 627 170.45 -26.46 38.98
CA LYS A 627 170.08 -25.17 39.61
C LYS A 627 169.52 -23.96 38.80
N LYS A 628 168.68 -23.20 39.56
CA LYS A 628 168.37 -21.74 39.61
C LYS A 628 166.98 -21.38 39.04
N ALA A 629 166.00 -20.88 39.80
CA ALA A 629 165.86 -19.75 40.74
C ALA A 629 165.18 -18.52 40.11
N LYS A 630 164.11 -18.08 40.78
CA LYS A 630 163.43 -16.76 40.83
C LYS A 630 162.50 -16.32 39.69
N GLY A 631 161.31 -15.85 40.10
CA GLY A 631 160.47 -14.95 39.32
C GLY A 631 159.05 -14.79 39.90
N LYS A 632 158.80 -13.70 40.63
CA LYS A 632 157.58 -13.34 41.36
C LYS A 632 156.78 -12.30 40.54
N GLN A 633 155.47 -12.46 40.36
CA GLN A 633 154.48 -11.39 40.08
C GLN A 633 153.08 -12.03 40.22
N LYS A 634 152.17 -11.69 41.14
CA LYS A 634 151.56 -10.44 41.63
C LYS A 634 150.78 -9.67 40.55
N GLY A 635 149.44 -9.74 40.63
CA GLY A 635 148.59 -8.55 40.47
C GLY A 635 147.32 -8.71 39.63
N LYS A 636 146.18 -8.55 40.33
CA LYS A 636 144.94 -7.83 39.95
C LYS A 636 144.17 -8.34 38.72
N GLY A 637 142.86 -8.60 38.75
CA GLY A 637 141.80 -8.01 39.57
C GLY A 637 140.77 -7.36 38.65
N LYS A 638 139.49 -7.39 39.07
CA LYS A 638 138.33 -6.63 38.54
C LYS A 638 137.77 -7.11 37.19
N HIS A 639 136.47 -7.03 36.88
CA HIS A 639 135.19 -6.85 37.59
C HIS A 639 134.13 -6.78 36.48
N LYS A 640 132.92 -7.31 36.74
CA LYS A 640 131.61 -6.89 36.18
C LYS A 640 131.41 -7.10 34.66
N LYS A 641 130.26 -7.58 34.20
CA LYS A 641 128.90 -7.48 34.75
C LYS A 641 128.27 -8.84 35.00
#